data_AF-A0A8I1XX16-F1
#
_entry.id   AF-A0A8I1XX16-F1
#
_cell.length_a   1.000
_cell.length_b   1.000
_cell.length_c   1.000
_cell.angle_alpha   90.00
_cell.angle_beta   90.00
_cell.angle_gamma   90.00
#
_symmetry.space_group_name_H-M   'P 1'
#
loop_
_entity.id
_entity.type
_entity.pdbx_description
1 polymer ?
#
loop_
_entity_poly.entity_id
_entity_poly.type
_entity_poly.pdbx_seq_one_letter_code
_entity_poly.pdbx_strand_id
1 'polypeptide(L)'
;MSGEAFNRKSIFGAWMGRAKRAAAIMVLATVCIPWSSGVHAAAAQEDIRVVIFADLGSKYKATVPAVTLKSSGGLSVGQNSGGSFQTWMGLPDSTVRFSVDSYRVKVLEGNEAAAIKAAQALQKTNDKPTVFIGSKNGSSVYQVYAGIYASEQSAQAAVQRISSATGAQPEVKGNKHWSTGSYGSEQEANLVRTTIAAAGFDAFTVIQSRGQYAVWVGEESNDSKLSALKTELESKQPRLTLSKVNATQTGLIIRQEAGVTTGSQVMSHYMLSGSDNSKVIVNGGNNGIQVMERSQRTYRGEMEIGMMSGQLALVNEVPLEQYLYSVVGAEVYSSWPDEALKAQAVAARSYALAQGNRFQIGNVVDGTLSQAYNGKSSEHANVNEAVDATAGEVIKSGGKVVEAVFSSNAGGVTADASEVWNSGGEAFASVDSSGDTSAQKGAQEWYHVLLSSGKTGYIREDNAKELEGVTEAGLDKITVTAENTNVRPIPQIQSTVTPIAKAQPGEEIIVLEKVPQSGDYAWVRGPFTSAQLAKSLQGKVTGTVPSSINHLDVTKRGPSGRVLEVEADGSPLKVKYPDMFRSAMGGLPSTLFDIASTGSYTVLGADGATSHVSGTQGTQILSASGSSTSSGNGVIVMNEDRHARVIDKTQSFIFTGKGNGHGLGLSQWGANGLAEQGYDYKKILQHYYKNVDIVKD
;
A
#
# COMPACT_ATOMS: atom_id res chain seq x y z
N MET A 1 8.59 -9.69 -66.63
CA MET A 1 9.31 -10.96 -66.83
C MET A 1 10.58 -10.67 -67.62
N SER A 2 11.71 -11.12 -67.05
CA SER A 2 13.06 -11.31 -67.61
C SER A 2 13.73 -10.22 -68.46
N GLY A 3 14.87 -9.71 -67.96
CA GLY A 3 15.90 -9.02 -68.75
C GLY A 3 17.25 -9.00 -68.02
N GLU A 4 18.26 -9.59 -68.64
CA GLU A 4 19.71 -9.26 -68.71
C GLU A 4 20.24 -8.09 -67.84
N ALA A 5 21.49 -8.01 -67.36
CA ALA A 5 22.72 -8.77 -67.56
C ALA A 5 23.86 -8.20 -66.66
N PHE A 6 24.88 -9.04 -66.49
CA PHE A 6 26.33 -8.73 -66.45
C PHE A 6 27.04 -8.09 -65.24
N ASN A 7 28.12 -8.81 -64.91
CA ASN A 7 29.18 -8.63 -63.94
C ASN A 7 30.44 -8.05 -64.62
N ARG A 8 31.23 -7.16 -63.96
CA ARG A 8 32.71 -7.07 -64.12
C ARG A 8 33.42 -5.97 -63.29
N LYS A 9 34.69 -6.29 -62.97
CA LYS A 9 35.89 -5.49 -62.54
C LYS A 9 36.05 -5.27 -61.02
N SER A 10 37.10 -5.76 -60.33
CA SER A 10 38.58 -5.76 -60.47
C SER A 10 39.27 -4.42 -60.19
N ILE A 11 40.18 -4.37 -59.19
CA ILE A 11 41.64 -4.14 -59.34
C ILE A 11 42.30 -3.90 -57.96
N PHE A 12 43.43 -4.59 -57.79
CA PHE A 12 44.43 -4.47 -56.72
C PHE A 12 45.31 -3.22 -56.90
N GLY A 13 45.76 -2.61 -55.81
CA GLY A 13 46.84 -1.62 -55.80
C GLY A 13 47.48 -1.50 -54.42
N ALA A 14 48.71 -1.99 -54.29
CA ALA A 14 49.55 -1.92 -53.09
C ALA A 14 50.79 -1.06 -53.37
N TRP A 15 51.23 -0.22 -52.42
CA TRP A 15 52.64 0.19 -52.19
C TRP A 15 52.77 1.08 -50.93
N MET A 16 53.40 0.59 -49.86
CA MET A 16 54.78 0.89 -49.35
C MET A 16 54.93 2.23 -48.58
N GLY A 17 55.53 2.28 -47.39
CA GLY A 17 56.10 1.22 -46.56
C GLY A 17 56.95 1.70 -45.36
N ARG A 18 57.46 0.71 -44.60
CA ARG A 18 58.71 0.64 -43.78
C ARG A 18 58.83 1.64 -42.59
N ALA A 19 59.37 1.31 -41.41
CA ALA A 19 60.40 0.35 -41.00
C ALA A 19 60.23 0.02 -39.47
N LYS A 20 60.25 -1.25 -39.03
CA LYS A 20 61.38 -2.08 -38.52
C LYS A 20 61.71 -1.96 -37.01
N ARG A 21 61.71 -3.16 -36.38
CA ARG A 21 62.63 -3.69 -35.33
C ARG A 21 62.46 -3.12 -33.90
N ALA A 22 62.65 -3.85 -32.80
CA ALA A 22 63.16 -5.19 -32.52
C ALA A 22 62.66 -5.64 -31.13
N ALA A 23 62.66 -6.95 -30.90
CA ALA A 23 62.60 -7.56 -29.59
C ALA A 23 63.97 -7.53 -28.89
N ALA A 24 63.99 -7.30 -27.57
CA ALA A 24 65.01 -7.86 -26.65
C ALA A 24 64.56 -7.67 -25.19
N ILE A 25 64.71 -8.76 -24.43
CA ILE A 25 64.40 -8.96 -23.02
C ILE A 25 65.64 -8.58 -22.17
N MET A 26 65.48 -7.87 -21.04
CA MET A 26 66.35 -8.02 -19.84
C MET A 26 65.81 -7.32 -18.57
N VAL A 27 65.41 -8.15 -17.60
CA VAL A 27 65.72 -8.19 -16.14
C VAL A 27 65.64 -6.93 -15.24
N LEU A 28 64.77 -7.06 -14.21
CA LEU A 28 64.69 -6.50 -12.83
C LEU A 28 65.42 -5.18 -12.45
N ALA A 29 64.64 -4.23 -11.91
CA ALA A 29 64.85 -3.65 -10.56
C ALA A 29 63.66 -2.74 -10.12
N THR A 30 63.34 -2.83 -8.84
CA THR A 30 62.29 -2.19 -8.01
C THR A 30 62.27 -0.66 -8.00
N VAL A 31 61.09 -0.01 -8.10
CA VAL A 31 60.74 1.26 -7.41
C VAL A 31 59.20 1.38 -7.24
N CYS A 32 58.79 1.85 -6.07
CA CYS A 32 57.43 2.11 -5.56
C CYS A 32 56.46 2.85 -6.49
N ILE A 33 55.17 2.47 -6.46
CA ILE A 33 54.05 3.27 -6.98
C ILE A 33 52.95 3.32 -5.90
N PRO A 34 52.40 4.51 -5.58
CA PRO A 34 51.49 4.73 -4.47
C PRO A 34 50.07 4.24 -4.77
N TRP A 35 49.33 3.94 -3.70
CA TRP A 35 47.90 3.67 -3.73
C TRP A 35 47.12 4.82 -4.37
N SER A 36 46.44 4.54 -5.49
CA SER A 36 45.31 5.33 -5.95
C SER A 36 44.03 4.53 -5.67
N SER A 37 43.26 5.01 -4.70
CA SER A 37 41.87 4.65 -4.46
C SER A 37 41.07 4.77 -5.76
N GLY A 38 40.68 3.62 -6.31
CA GLY A 38 39.80 3.54 -7.46
C GLY A 38 38.41 4.02 -7.07
N VAL A 39 37.99 5.14 -7.65
CA VAL A 39 36.59 5.57 -7.67
C VAL A 39 35.82 4.49 -8.44
N HIS A 40 34.96 3.76 -7.72
CA HIS A 40 34.03 2.82 -8.33
C HIS A 40 33.10 3.59 -9.27
N ALA A 41 33.09 3.20 -10.55
CA ALA A 41 32.08 3.63 -11.49
C ALA A 41 30.71 3.12 -11.00
N ALA A 42 29.80 4.05 -10.68
CA ALA A 42 28.44 3.73 -10.29
C ALA A 42 27.77 2.96 -11.44
N ALA A 43 27.24 1.77 -11.13
CA ALA A 43 26.30 1.10 -12.01
C ALA A 43 25.13 2.07 -12.28
N ALA A 44 24.60 2.09 -13.51
CA ALA A 44 23.45 2.92 -13.85
C ALA A 44 22.30 2.56 -12.88
N GLN A 45 22.01 3.48 -11.96
CA GLN A 45 21.01 3.27 -10.92
C GLN A 45 19.64 3.38 -11.57
N GLU A 46 18.90 2.27 -11.67
CA GLU A 46 17.52 2.32 -12.16
C GLU A 46 16.65 3.05 -11.12
N ASP A 47 15.93 4.07 -11.56
CA ASP A 47 14.93 4.74 -10.75
C ASP A 47 13.63 3.91 -10.73
N ILE A 48 12.98 3.89 -9.57
CA ILE A 48 11.64 3.32 -9.42
C ILE A 48 10.60 4.44 -9.27
N ARG A 49 9.46 4.24 -9.93
CA ARG A 49 8.32 5.15 -9.92
C ARG A 49 7.20 4.60 -9.04
N VAL A 50 6.95 5.28 -7.93
CA VAL A 50 5.93 4.91 -6.93
C VAL A 50 4.73 5.83 -7.05
N VAL A 51 3.56 5.30 -7.42
CA VAL A 51 2.33 6.08 -7.51
C VAL A 51 1.77 6.34 -6.11
N ILE A 52 1.69 7.62 -5.70
CA ILE A 52 1.15 8.05 -4.40
C ILE A 52 -0.32 8.42 -4.52
N PHE A 53 -0.67 9.22 -5.55
CA PHE A 53 -2.05 9.58 -5.83
C PHE A 53 -2.32 9.42 -7.33
N ALA A 54 -3.37 8.66 -7.68
CA ALA A 54 -3.94 8.55 -9.02
C ALA A 54 -5.28 7.80 -8.97
N ASP A 55 -6.13 8.03 -9.97
CA ASP A 55 -7.22 7.11 -10.30
C ASP A 55 -6.81 6.23 -11.49
N LEU A 56 -6.52 4.95 -11.21
CA LEU A 56 -6.18 3.92 -12.20
C LEU A 56 -7.29 2.87 -12.29
N GLY A 57 -8.52 3.24 -11.93
CA GLY A 57 -9.69 2.35 -11.93
C GLY A 57 -9.57 1.25 -10.87
N SER A 58 -9.80 0.00 -11.27
CA SER A 58 -9.73 -1.16 -10.38
C SER A 58 -8.31 -1.54 -9.94
N LYS A 59 -7.28 -1.00 -10.60
CA LYS A 59 -5.88 -1.30 -10.27
C LYS A 59 -5.40 -0.56 -9.03
N TYR A 60 -5.73 0.72 -8.91
CA TYR A 60 -5.36 1.55 -7.76
C TYR A 60 -6.19 2.83 -7.80
N LYS A 61 -6.66 3.29 -6.63
CA LYS A 61 -7.42 4.53 -6.53
C LYS A 61 -7.15 5.22 -5.20
N ALA A 62 -6.36 6.28 -5.26
CA ALA A 62 -6.16 7.24 -4.17
C ALA A 62 -6.07 8.62 -4.80
N THR A 63 -7.05 9.49 -4.57
CA THR A 63 -7.13 10.79 -5.25
C THR A 63 -7.23 11.92 -4.25
N VAL A 64 -6.61 13.04 -4.60
CA VAL A 64 -6.72 14.31 -3.90
C VAL A 64 -6.83 15.43 -4.94
N PRO A 65 -7.58 16.51 -4.66
CA PRO A 65 -7.75 17.60 -5.62
C PRO A 65 -6.49 18.45 -5.80
N ALA A 66 -5.61 18.45 -4.79
CA ALA A 66 -4.35 19.18 -4.77
C ALA A 66 -3.40 18.48 -3.78
N VAL A 67 -2.10 18.69 -3.95
CA VAL A 67 -1.05 18.23 -3.03
C VAL A 67 -0.23 19.40 -2.53
N THR A 68 0.11 19.38 -1.25
CA THR A 68 0.97 20.36 -0.61
C THR A 68 2.32 19.71 -0.36
N LEU A 69 3.35 20.27 -1.01
CA LEU A 69 4.72 19.78 -0.93
C LEU A 69 5.56 20.72 -0.08
N LYS A 70 6.38 20.14 0.81
CA LYS A 70 7.28 20.89 1.68
C LYS A 70 8.68 20.29 1.68
N SER A 71 9.71 21.13 1.66
CA SER A 71 11.10 20.70 1.88
C SER A 71 11.89 21.74 2.67
N SER A 72 12.72 21.29 3.60
CA SER A 72 13.57 22.17 4.43
C SER A 72 14.69 22.84 3.63
N GLY A 73 15.08 22.28 2.49
CA GLY A 73 16.11 22.84 1.60
C GLY A 73 15.59 23.79 0.53
N GLY A 74 14.29 24.10 0.56
CA GLY A 74 13.59 24.72 -0.57
C GLY A 74 13.19 23.70 -1.63
N LEU A 75 12.40 24.16 -2.59
CA LEU A 75 11.89 23.35 -3.69
C LEU A 75 12.22 24.02 -5.02
N SER A 76 12.34 23.21 -6.07
CA SER A 76 12.46 23.69 -7.43
C SER A 76 11.56 22.88 -8.34
N VAL A 77 11.10 23.49 -9.43
CA VAL A 77 10.26 22.82 -10.43
C VAL A 77 10.94 22.87 -11.79
N GLY A 78 10.78 21.81 -12.56
CA GLY A 78 11.42 21.65 -13.85
C GLY A 78 10.94 20.41 -14.59
N GLN A 79 11.80 19.91 -15.47
CA GLN A 79 11.59 18.65 -16.19
C GLN A 79 12.91 17.89 -16.34
N ASN A 80 12.82 16.56 -16.42
CA ASN A 80 13.96 15.72 -16.73
C ASN A 80 14.17 15.70 -18.25
N SER A 81 15.36 16.11 -18.71
CA SER A 81 15.77 16.12 -20.10
C SER A 81 17.22 15.68 -20.25
N GLY A 82 17.49 14.74 -21.16
CA GLY A 82 18.83 14.18 -21.36
C GLY A 82 19.42 13.50 -20.12
N GLY A 83 18.59 12.93 -19.25
CA GLY A 83 19.03 12.28 -18.00
C GLY A 83 19.41 13.24 -16.87
N SER A 84 19.04 14.53 -16.99
CA SER A 84 19.31 15.53 -15.95
C SER A 84 18.08 16.38 -15.66
N PHE A 85 17.90 16.74 -14.39
CA PHE A 85 16.86 17.67 -13.97
C PHE A 85 17.19 19.08 -14.44
N GLN A 86 16.35 19.63 -15.32
CA GLN A 86 16.45 20.99 -15.82
C GLN A 86 15.49 21.89 -15.04
N THR A 87 16.04 22.64 -14.10
CA THR A 87 15.28 23.60 -13.29
C THR A 87 14.68 24.70 -14.18
N TRP A 88 13.37 24.87 -14.10
CA TRP A 88 12.68 26.00 -14.70
C TRP A 88 12.73 27.20 -13.76
N MET A 89 12.44 26.97 -12.48
CA MET A 89 12.54 27.96 -11.42
C MET A 89 12.76 27.33 -10.05
N GLY A 90 13.39 28.07 -9.15
CA GLY A 90 13.28 27.82 -7.72
C GLY A 90 11.92 28.28 -7.22
N LEU A 91 11.36 27.57 -6.27
CA LEU A 91 10.12 27.94 -5.61
C LEU A 91 10.49 28.78 -4.37
N PRO A 92 9.93 30.00 -4.24
CA PRO A 92 10.34 30.94 -3.20
C PRO A 92 9.93 30.47 -1.79
N ASP A 93 8.89 29.66 -1.69
CA ASP A 93 8.35 29.13 -0.45
C ASP A 93 8.87 27.70 -0.20
N SER A 94 9.21 27.38 1.06
CA SER A 94 9.54 26.01 1.46
C SER A 94 8.34 25.06 1.39
N THR A 95 7.12 25.62 1.28
CA THR A 95 5.84 24.92 1.22
C THR A 95 5.04 25.49 0.06
N VAL A 96 4.70 24.65 -0.91
CA VAL A 96 3.94 25.05 -2.10
C VAL A 96 2.83 24.06 -2.37
N ARG A 97 1.82 24.50 -3.09
CA ARG A 97 0.69 23.65 -3.47
C ARG A 97 0.65 23.42 -4.97
N PHE A 98 0.27 22.20 -5.36
CA PHE A 98 0.07 21.81 -6.74
C PHE A 98 -1.33 21.25 -6.95
N SER A 99 -1.93 21.58 -8.08
CA SER A 99 -3.11 20.89 -8.58
C SER A 99 -3.03 20.79 -10.10
N VAL A 100 -4.06 20.25 -10.73
CA VAL A 100 -4.18 20.28 -12.18
C VAL A 100 -5.20 21.32 -12.63
N ASP A 101 -4.99 21.85 -13.83
CA ASP A 101 -5.92 22.73 -14.48
C ASP A 101 -6.97 21.90 -15.24
N SER A 102 -8.03 21.54 -14.51
CA SER A 102 -9.15 20.74 -15.02
C SER A 102 -10.51 21.32 -14.55
N TYR A 103 -11.61 20.59 -14.72
CA TYR A 103 -12.95 21.07 -14.39
C TYR A 103 -13.12 21.36 -12.89
N ARG A 104 -13.64 22.55 -12.59
CA ARG A 104 -13.85 23.08 -11.23
C ARG A 104 -15.18 23.82 -11.17
N VAL A 105 -15.69 24.05 -9.97
CA VAL A 105 -16.87 24.90 -9.76
C VAL A 105 -16.42 26.17 -9.06
N LYS A 106 -16.48 27.32 -9.74
CA LYS A 106 -16.32 28.64 -9.12
C LYS A 106 -17.59 28.93 -8.34
N VAL A 107 -17.48 28.95 -7.02
CA VAL A 107 -18.58 29.07 -6.07
C VAL A 107 -19.04 30.52 -5.98
N LEU A 108 -18.07 31.42 -5.77
CA LEU A 108 -18.28 32.86 -5.75
C LEU A 108 -16.97 33.59 -5.99
N GLU A 109 -17.09 34.89 -6.28
CA GLU A 109 -16.01 35.85 -6.32
C GLU A 109 -16.43 37.09 -5.53
N GLY A 110 -15.58 37.57 -4.62
CA GLY A 110 -15.93 38.70 -3.76
C GLY A 110 -14.81 39.12 -2.82
N ASN A 111 -15.18 39.70 -1.68
CA ASN A 111 -14.24 40.05 -0.62
C ASN A 111 -13.86 38.82 0.24
N GLU A 112 -12.82 38.98 1.05
CA GLU A 112 -12.28 37.91 1.91
C GLU A 112 -13.34 37.32 2.85
N ALA A 113 -14.17 38.16 3.47
CA ALA A 113 -15.19 37.72 4.42
C ALA A 113 -16.25 36.82 3.76
N ALA A 114 -16.72 37.18 2.55
CA ALA A 114 -17.65 36.36 1.78
C ALA A 114 -17.01 35.03 1.35
N ALA A 115 -15.74 35.08 0.93
CA ALA A 115 -14.99 33.89 0.54
C ALA A 115 -14.79 32.91 1.72
N ILE A 116 -14.38 33.41 2.89
CA ILE A 116 -14.22 32.59 4.10
C ILE A 116 -15.54 31.95 4.49
N LYS A 117 -16.65 32.70 4.47
CA LYS A 117 -17.98 32.15 4.80
C LYS A 117 -18.36 30.98 3.88
N ALA A 118 -18.17 31.14 2.57
CA ALA A 118 -18.46 30.07 1.61
C ALA A 118 -17.50 28.89 1.76
N ALA A 119 -16.20 29.14 1.97
CA ALA A 119 -15.22 28.09 2.21
C ALA A 119 -15.56 27.26 3.46
N GLN A 120 -15.92 27.91 4.57
CA GLN A 120 -16.33 27.23 5.80
C GLN A 120 -17.61 26.39 5.63
N ALA A 121 -18.55 26.83 4.79
CA ALA A 121 -19.71 26.02 4.45
C ALA A 121 -19.31 24.74 3.69
N LEU A 122 -18.36 24.83 2.77
CA LEU A 122 -17.86 23.72 1.98
C LEU A 122 -16.93 22.77 2.75
N GLN A 123 -16.27 23.24 3.81
CA GLN A 123 -15.46 22.36 4.67
C GLN A 123 -16.28 21.20 5.27
N LYS A 124 -17.60 21.37 5.41
CA LYS A 124 -18.53 20.36 5.93
C LYS A 124 -19.02 19.37 4.88
N THR A 125 -18.69 19.59 3.61
CA THR A 125 -19.11 18.73 2.48
C THR A 125 -17.92 17.94 1.94
N ASN A 126 -18.17 17.11 0.91
CA ASN A 126 -17.11 16.44 0.16
C ASN A 126 -16.46 17.36 -0.89
N ASP A 127 -17.10 18.49 -1.21
CA ASP A 127 -16.66 19.46 -2.21
C ASP A 127 -15.75 20.50 -1.54
N LYS A 128 -14.58 20.06 -1.04
CA LYS A 128 -13.68 20.90 -0.23
C LYS A 128 -13.25 22.18 -0.99
N PRO A 129 -13.12 23.32 -0.30
CA PRO A 129 -12.82 24.59 -0.94
C PRO A 129 -11.34 24.79 -1.27
N THR A 130 -11.08 25.59 -2.29
CA THR A 130 -9.81 26.25 -2.59
C THR A 130 -10.11 27.73 -2.79
N VAL A 131 -9.35 28.64 -2.15
CA VAL A 131 -9.62 30.09 -2.21
C VAL A 131 -8.46 30.78 -2.90
N PHE A 132 -8.63 31.19 -4.15
CA PHE A 132 -7.60 31.92 -4.88
C PHE A 132 -7.73 33.43 -4.67
N ILE A 133 -6.57 34.09 -4.58
CA ILE A 133 -6.46 35.55 -4.58
C ILE A 133 -6.15 36.00 -6.00
N GLY A 134 -7.00 36.88 -6.53
CA GLY A 134 -6.81 37.55 -7.80
C GLY A 134 -6.86 39.07 -7.65
N SER A 135 -6.79 39.76 -8.78
CA SER A 135 -7.08 41.20 -8.84
C SER A 135 -8.02 41.47 -10.01
N LYS A 136 -9.00 42.34 -9.80
CA LYS A 136 -9.87 42.89 -10.85
C LYS A 136 -10.12 44.36 -10.60
N ASN A 137 -10.12 45.14 -11.68
CA ASN A 137 -10.34 46.59 -11.61
C ASN A 137 -9.44 47.30 -10.57
N GLY A 138 -8.21 46.81 -10.37
CA GLY A 138 -7.26 47.35 -9.40
C GLY A 138 -7.48 46.97 -7.93
N SER A 139 -8.46 46.11 -7.62
CA SER A 139 -8.75 45.63 -6.25
C SER A 139 -8.49 44.14 -6.11
N SER A 140 -8.12 43.68 -4.91
CA SER A 140 -8.00 42.25 -4.61
C SER A 140 -9.37 41.58 -4.58
N VAL A 141 -9.49 40.42 -5.22
CA VAL A 141 -10.70 39.59 -5.23
C VAL A 141 -10.37 38.19 -4.75
N TYR A 142 -11.29 37.60 -3.99
CA TYR A 142 -11.19 36.24 -3.47
C TYR A 142 -12.16 35.36 -4.23
N GLN A 143 -11.63 34.33 -4.89
CA GLN A 143 -12.36 33.41 -5.74
C GLN A 143 -12.41 32.04 -5.05
N VAL A 144 -13.60 31.60 -4.66
CA VAL A 144 -13.79 30.29 -4.01
C VAL A 144 -14.11 29.26 -5.07
N TYR A 145 -13.39 28.15 -5.06
CA TYR A 145 -13.62 27.00 -5.94
C TYR A 145 -13.86 25.73 -5.13
N ALA A 146 -14.52 24.76 -5.75
CA ALA A 146 -14.57 23.37 -5.31
C ALA A 146 -14.28 22.43 -6.48
N GLY A 147 -13.76 21.23 -6.20
CA GLY A 147 -13.27 20.28 -7.21
C GLY A 147 -11.85 19.81 -6.86
N ILE A 148 -11.16 19.03 -7.69
CA ILE A 148 -11.23 18.89 -9.16
C ILE A 148 -12.15 17.75 -9.64
N TYR A 149 -12.90 17.99 -10.72
CA TYR A 149 -13.82 17.03 -11.35
C TYR A 149 -13.23 16.48 -12.66
N ALA A 150 -13.50 15.21 -12.97
CA ALA A 150 -12.96 14.55 -14.16
C ALA A 150 -13.61 15.02 -15.48
N SER A 151 -14.79 15.64 -15.44
CA SER A 151 -15.52 16.10 -16.62
C SER A 151 -16.43 17.30 -16.33
N GLU A 152 -16.80 18.05 -17.38
CA GLU A 152 -17.78 19.14 -17.30
C GLU A 152 -19.11 18.66 -16.69
N GLN A 153 -19.57 17.46 -17.07
CA GLN A 153 -20.80 16.87 -16.54
C GLN A 153 -20.72 16.61 -15.04
N SER A 154 -19.61 16.05 -14.56
CA SER A 154 -19.43 15.80 -13.12
C SER A 154 -19.31 17.09 -12.30
N ALA A 155 -18.68 18.13 -12.86
CA ALA A 155 -18.68 19.46 -12.26
C ALA A 155 -20.08 20.07 -12.23
N GLN A 156 -20.85 19.94 -13.32
CA GLN A 156 -22.23 20.43 -13.40
C GLN A 156 -23.14 19.75 -12.37
N ALA A 157 -22.96 18.45 -12.12
CA ALA A 157 -23.69 17.73 -11.08
C ALA A 157 -23.37 18.23 -9.66
N ALA A 158 -22.22 18.85 -9.43
CA ALA A 158 -21.84 19.43 -8.14
C ALA A 158 -22.42 20.83 -7.91
N VAL A 159 -22.72 21.60 -8.97
CA VAL A 159 -23.25 22.98 -8.91
C VAL A 159 -24.46 23.08 -7.97
N GLN A 160 -25.45 22.20 -8.12
CA GLN A 160 -26.67 22.26 -7.28
C GLN A 160 -26.34 22.04 -5.80
N ARG A 161 -25.51 21.04 -5.50
CA ARG A 161 -25.13 20.69 -4.12
C ARG A 161 -24.33 21.80 -3.45
N ILE A 162 -23.41 22.41 -4.19
CA ILE A 162 -22.59 23.55 -3.76
C ILE A 162 -23.47 24.78 -3.54
N SER A 163 -24.42 25.05 -4.45
CA SER A 163 -25.37 26.16 -4.31
C SER A 163 -26.21 25.99 -3.05
N SER A 164 -26.74 24.79 -2.80
CA SER A 164 -27.50 24.50 -1.57
C SER A 164 -26.65 24.65 -0.30
N ALA A 165 -25.37 24.27 -0.33
CA ALA A 165 -24.48 24.37 0.83
C ALA A 165 -24.08 25.82 1.15
N THR A 166 -23.96 26.68 0.13
CA THR A 166 -23.34 28.02 0.27
C THR A 166 -24.32 29.18 0.11
N GLY A 167 -25.46 28.95 -0.54
CA GLY A 167 -26.39 30.00 -1.00
C GLY A 167 -25.89 30.80 -2.20
N ALA A 168 -24.75 30.44 -2.78
CA ALA A 168 -24.16 31.14 -3.92
C ALA A 168 -24.74 30.64 -5.27
N GLN A 169 -24.34 31.30 -6.36
CA GLN A 169 -24.65 30.93 -7.75
C GLN A 169 -23.40 30.37 -8.44
N PRO A 170 -23.03 29.10 -8.16
CA PRO A 170 -21.82 28.50 -8.69
C PRO A 170 -21.84 28.34 -10.21
N GLU A 171 -20.68 28.46 -10.84
CA GLU A 171 -20.47 28.26 -12.26
C GLU A 171 -19.37 27.22 -12.52
N VAL A 172 -19.57 26.35 -13.51
CA VAL A 172 -18.51 25.45 -13.97
C VAL A 172 -17.44 26.22 -14.74
N LYS A 173 -16.18 26.02 -14.32
CA LYS A 173 -14.95 26.48 -14.97
C LYS A 173 -14.13 25.28 -15.42
N GLY A 174 -13.22 25.49 -16.36
CA GLY A 174 -12.39 24.45 -16.96
C GLY A 174 -11.03 24.96 -17.40
N ASN A 175 -10.42 24.22 -18.33
CA ASN A 175 -9.03 24.35 -18.74
C ASN A 175 -8.86 25.00 -20.12
N LYS A 176 -9.87 25.74 -20.59
CA LYS A 176 -9.81 26.42 -21.90
C LYS A 176 -9.45 27.88 -21.71
N HIS A 177 -8.37 28.28 -22.39
CA HIS A 177 -7.77 29.60 -22.27
C HIS A 177 -7.42 30.22 -23.62
N TRP A 178 -7.36 31.55 -23.66
CA TRP A 178 -6.65 32.30 -24.70
C TRP A 178 -5.26 32.67 -24.20
N SER A 179 -4.24 32.53 -25.04
CA SER A 179 -2.89 33.05 -24.80
C SER A 179 -2.68 34.37 -25.53
N THR A 180 -2.01 35.29 -24.85
CA THR A 180 -1.57 36.59 -25.40
C THR A 180 -0.17 36.55 -26.00
N GLY A 181 0.45 35.37 -26.07
CA GLY A 181 1.82 35.15 -26.54
C GLY A 181 2.77 34.74 -25.43
N SER A 182 4.07 34.73 -25.78
CA SER A 182 5.18 34.36 -24.90
C SER A 182 6.03 35.58 -24.54
N TYR A 183 6.59 35.57 -23.34
CA TYR A 183 7.37 36.63 -22.72
C TYR A 183 8.68 36.08 -22.17
N GLY A 184 9.74 36.88 -22.18
CA GLY A 184 11.08 36.45 -21.76
C GLY A 184 11.27 36.44 -20.24
N SER A 185 10.37 37.07 -19.49
CA SER A 185 10.42 37.14 -18.04
C SER A 185 9.05 37.12 -17.37
N GLU A 186 9.03 36.73 -16.10
CA GLU A 186 7.80 36.76 -15.29
C GLU A 186 7.28 38.19 -15.11
N GLN A 187 8.17 39.17 -15.01
CA GLN A 187 7.84 40.58 -14.87
C GLN A 187 7.09 41.12 -16.10
N GLU A 188 7.57 40.80 -17.31
CA GLU A 188 6.89 41.16 -18.56
C GLU A 188 5.50 40.54 -18.65
N ALA A 189 5.38 39.25 -18.34
CA ALA A 189 4.09 38.57 -18.31
C ALA A 189 3.15 39.20 -17.26
N ASN A 190 3.66 39.50 -16.06
CA ASN A 190 2.87 40.10 -14.98
C ASN A 190 2.33 41.50 -15.34
N LEU A 191 3.05 42.30 -16.14
CA LEU A 191 2.55 43.58 -16.64
C LEU A 191 1.31 43.38 -17.53
N VAL A 192 1.40 42.47 -18.52
CA VAL A 192 0.28 42.18 -19.43
C VAL A 192 -0.91 41.59 -18.67
N ARG A 193 -0.66 40.61 -17.78
CA ARG A 193 -1.67 40.01 -16.90
C ARG A 193 -2.41 41.09 -16.10
N THR A 194 -1.68 42.07 -15.56
CA THR A 194 -2.27 43.14 -14.75
C THR A 194 -3.12 44.09 -15.58
N THR A 195 -2.74 44.40 -16.82
CA THR A 195 -3.59 45.19 -17.75
C THR A 195 -4.92 44.49 -18.05
N ILE A 196 -4.89 43.18 -18.26
CA ILE A 196 -6.10 42.39 -18.56
C ILE A 196 -6.99 42.27 -17.31
N ALA A 197 -6.39 42.04 -16.15
CA ALA A 197 -7.07 42.04 -14.86
C ALA A 197 -7.74 43.39 -14.54
N ALA A 198 -7.08 44.52 -14.86
CA ALA A 198 -7.65 45.85 -14.70
C ALA A 198 -8.86 46.10 -15.63
N ALA A 199 -8.97 45.36 -16.74
CA ALA A 199 -10.14 45.36 -17.61
C ALA A 199 -11.27 44.41 -17.15
N GLY A 200 -11.10 43.75 -16.00
CA GLY A 200 -12.10 42.91 -15.34
C GLY A 200 -12.04 41.42 -15.70
N PHE A 201 -11.02 40.97 -16.42
CA PHE A 201 -10.90 39.58 -16.86
C PHE A 201 -9.97 38.76 -15.97
N ASP A 202 -10.26 37.46 -15.86
CA ASP A 202 -9.37 36.50 -15.21
C ASP A 202 -8.16 36.23 -16.12
N ALA A 203 -6.96 36.59 -15.65
CA ALA A 203 -5.70 36.38 -16.38
C ALA A 203 -4.61 35.85 -15.46
N PHE A 204 -3.78 34.97 -16.00
CA PHE A 204 -2.79 34.21 -15.24
C PHE A 204 -1.42 34.23 -15.92
N THR A 205 -0.38 34.38 -15.11
CA THR A 205 0.99 34.14 -15.55
C THR A 205 1.24 32.65 -15.56
N VAL A 206 1.81 32.15 -16.67
CA VAL A 206 2.02 30.73 -16.92
C VAL A 206 3.47 30.49 -17.28
N ILE A 207 4.11 29.51 -16.63
CA ILE A 207 5.46 29.06 -16.97
C ILE A 207 5.34 27.94 -18.00
N GLN A 208 6.01 28.08 -19.14
CA GLN A 208 6.00 27.08 -20.20
C GLN A 208 7.29 26.26 -20.23
N SER A 209 8.41 26.91 -19.92
CA SER A 209 9.72 26.28 -19.71
C SER A 209 10.67 27.30 -19.05
N ARG A 210 11.93 26.93 -18.85
CA ARG A 210 12.96 27.83 -18.30
C ARG A 210 13.04 29.14 -19.09
N GLY A 211 12.72 30.25 -18.44
CA GLY A 211 12.78 31.59 -19.04
C GLY A 211 11.73 31.84 -20.13
N GLN A 212 10.65 31.05 -20.19
CA GLN A 212 9.55 31.22 -21.13
C GLN A 212 8.23 31.30 -20.36
N TYR A 213 7.64 32.49 -20.39
CA TYR A 213 6.40 32.80 -19.71
C TYR A 213 5.30 33.10 -20.73
N ALA A 214 4.04 32.94 -20.35
CA ALA A 214 2.89 33.36 -21.12
C ALA A 214 1.85 34.00 -20.20
N VAL A 215 0.90 34.73 -20.79
CA VAL A 215 -0.31 35.14 -20.08
C VAL A 215 -1.52 34.49 -20.71
N TRP A 216 -2.22 33.69 -19.91
CA TRP A 216 -3.43 32.98 -20.29
C TRP A 216 -4.66 33.65 -19.67
N VAL A 217 -5.75 33.73 -20.44
CA VAL A 217 -6.96 34.49 -20.09
C VAL A 217 -8.18 33.56 -20.13
N GLY A 218 -9.04 33.69 -19.12
CA GLY A 218 -10.23 32.87 -18.92
C GLY A 218 -9.97 31.55 -18.21
N GLU A 219 -11.02 30.84 -17.84
CA GLU A 219 -10.99 29.45 -17.31
C GLU A 219 -12.23 28.71 -17.83
N GLU A 220 -12.46 28.73 -19.13
CA GLU A 220 -13.77 28.36 -19.68
C GLU A 220 -13.97 26.84 -19.74
N SER A 221 -15.20 26.39 -19.50
CA SER A 221 -15.52 24.95 -19.48
C SER A 221 -15.63 24.34 -20.88
N ASN A 222 -16.01 25.14 -21.88
CA ASN A 222 -16.22 24.68 -23.25
C ASN A 222 -15.87 25.75 -24.29
N ASP A 223 -15.80 25.35 -25.57
CA ASP A 223 -15.35 26.23 -26.65
C ASP A 223 -16.35 27.36 -26.97
N SER A 224 -17.64 27.19 -26.65
CA SER A 224 -18.66 28.22 -26.83
C SER A 224 -18.42 29.38 -25.87
N LYS A 225 -18.23 29.08 -24.57
CA LYS A 225 -17.86 30.09 -23.56
C LYS A 225 -16.52 30.74 -23.86
N LEU A 226 -15.53 29.96 -24.30
CA LEU A 226 -14.22 30.48 -24.71
C LEU A 226 -14.33 31.50 -25.85
N SER A 227 -15.19 31.22 -26.84
CA SER A 227 -15.43 32.12 -27.97
C SER A 227 -16.15 33.40 -27.53
N ALA A 228 -17.13 33.31 -26.62
CA ALA A 228 -17.80 34.46 -26.04
C ALA A 228 -16.82 35.37 -25.27
N LEU A 229 -15.92 34.77 -24.47
CA LEU A 229 -14.86 35.49 -23.76
C LEU A 229 -13.95 36.24 -24.73
N LYS A 230 -13.60 35.65 -25.88
CA LYS A 230 -12.77 36.31 -26.90
C LYS A 230 -13.42 37.61 -27.38
N THR A 231 -14.69 37.55 -27.76
CA THR A 231 -15.46 38.70 -28.24
C THR A 231 -15.50 39.81 -27.20
N GLU A 232 -15.74 39.47 -25.93
CA GLU A 232 -15.75 40.47 -24.85
C GLU A 232 -14.36 41.10 -24.66
N LEU A 233 -13.31 40.28 -24.64
CA LEU A 233 -11.94 40.74 -24.45
C LEU A 233 -11.48 41.66 -25.58
N GLU A 234 -11.74 41.31 -26.84
CA GLU A 234 -11.38 42.14 -27.99
C GLU A 234 -12.14 43.48 -27.99
N SER A 235 -13.37 43.52 -27.47
CA SER A 235 -14.13 44.77 -27.34
C SER A 235 -13.52 45.76 -26.34
N LYS A 236 -12.92 45.26 -25.24
CA LYS A 236 -12.31 46.07 -24.18
C LYS A 236 -10.80 46.28 -24.39
N GLN A 237 -10.15 45.39 -25.12
CA GLN A 237 -8.70 45.36 -25.33
C GLN A 237 -8.35 45.03 -26.80
N PRO A 238 -8.70 45.90 -27.77
CA PRO A 238 -8.60 45.61 -29.21
C PRO A 238 -7.15 45.47 -29.73
N ARG A 239 -6.15 45.80 -28.91
CA ARG A 239 -4.72 45.69 -29.26
C ARG A 239 -4.12 44.34 -28.87
N LEU A 240 -4.83 43.51 -28.10
CA LEU A 240 -4.34 42.19 -27.72
C LEU A 240 -4.49 41.21 -28.88
N THR A 241 -3.42 40.48 -29.18
CA THR A 241 -3.47 39.34 -30.10
C THR A 241 -3.72 38.08 -29.28
N LEU A 242 -4.77 37.33 -29.62
CA LEU A 242 -5.18 36.14 -28.90
C LEU A 242 -5.01 34.89 -29.75
N SER A 243 -4.35 33.88 -29.18
CA SER A 243 -4.19 32.55 -29.76
C SER A 243 -4.78 31.50 -28.82
N LYS A 244 -5.46 30.48 -29.37
CA LYS A 244 -6.09 29.45 -28.53
C LYS A 244 -5.00 28.60 -27.89
N VAL A 245 -5.04 28.41 -26.57
CA VAL A 245 -4.15 27.46 -25.91
C VAL A 245 -4.52 26.04 -26.34
N ASN A 246 -3.54 25.29 -26.84
CA ASN A 246 -3.78 23.92 -27.26
C ASN A 246 -3.92 23.01 -26.02
N ALA A 247 -4.84 22.05 -26.06
CA ALA A 247 -5.03 21.08 -24.98
C ALA A 247 -3.76 20.24 -24.68
N THR A 248 -2.80 20.15 -25.61
CA THR A 248 -1.51 19.48 -25.39
C THR A 248 -0.41 20.41 -24.90
N GLN A 249 -0.66 21.71 -24.84
CA GLN A 249 0.34 22.70 -24.42
C GLN A 249 0.49 22.65 -22.90
N THR A 250 1.62 22.12 -22.43
CA THR A 250 1.94 22.13 -21.01
C THR A 250 2.20 23.55 -20.53
N GLY A 251 1.62 23.90 -19.39
CA GLY A 251 1.86 25.17 -18.72
C GLY A 251 1.62 25.05 -17.22
N LEU A 252 2.43 25.71 -16.42
CA LEU A 252 2.26 25.79 -14.98
C LEU A 252 1.69 27.17 -14.63
N ILE A 253 0.39 27.21 -14.35
CA ILE A 253 -0.34 28.44 -14.02
C ILE A 253 -0.01 28.85 -12.58
N ILE A 254 0.44 30.08 -12.39
CA ILE A 254 0.78 30.62 -11.07
C ILE A 254 -0.45 31.26 -10.43
N ARG A 255 -0.82 30.78 -9.24
CA ARG A 255 -1.90 31.31 -8.39
C ARG A 255 -1.37 31.56 -6.98
N GLN A 256 -2.13 32.34 -6.22
CA GLN A 256 -1.94 32.53 -4.78
C GLN A 256 -3.19 32.02 -4.08
N GLU A 257 -3.04 31.14 -3.11
CA GLU A 257 -4.14 30.58 -2.32
C GLU A 257 -4.18 31.24 -0.93
N ALA A 258 -5.34 31.77 -0.57
CA ALA A 258 -5.66 32.20 0.77
C ALA A 258 -6.12 31.01 1.61
N GLY A 259 -5.85 31.04 2.92
CA GLY A 259 -6.47 30.05 3.80
C GLY A 259 -7.97 30.30 4.01
N VAL A 260 -8.59 29.30 4.60
CA VAL A 260 -10.04 29.21 4.86
C VAL A 260 -10.48 29.89 6.17
N THR A 261 -9.54 30.57 6.82
CA THR A 261 -9.72 31.35 8.05
C THR A 261 -9.00 32.69 7.92
N THR A 262 -9.50 33.74 8.57
CA THR A 262 -8.90 35.08 8.52
C THR A 262 -7.47 35.04 9.04
N GLY A 263 -6.56 35.71 8.33
CA GLY A 263 -5.14 35.79 8.70
C GLY A 263 -4.33 34.52 8.44
N SER A 264 -4.88 33.55 7.72
CA SER A 264 -4.10 32.39 7.26
C SER A 264 -2.97 32.84 6.33
N GLN A 265 -1.83 32.17 6.41
CA GLN A 265 -0.71 32.42 5.51
C GLN A 265 -1.12 32.13 4.06
N VAL A 266 -0.84 33.09 3.18
CA VAL A 266 -1.00 32.93 1.73
C VAL A 266 0.09 32.00 1.21
N MET A 267 -0.27 31.08 0.32
CA MET A 267 0.66 30.13 -0.27
C MET A 267 0.66 30.19 -1.79
N SER A 268 1.83 29.99 -2.39
CA SER A 268 1.95 29.81 -3.84
C SER A 268 1.30 28.49 -4.27
N HIS A 269 0.41 28.56 -5.26
CA HIS A 269 -0.29 27.39 -5.83
C HIS A 269 -0.04 27.34 -7.34
N TYR A 270 0.54 26.24 -7.79
CA TYR A 270 0.85 25.98 -9.19
C TYR A 270 -0.13 24.97 -9.80
N MET A 271 -0.77 25.33 -10.91
CA MET A 271 -1.73 24.44 -11.57
C MET A 271 -1.17 23.93 -12.90
N LEU A 272 -1.03 22.61 -13.03
CA LEU A 272 -0.53 21.97 -14.24
C LEU A 272 -1.63 21.87 -15.29
N SER A 273 -1.44 22.54 -16.43
CA SER A 273 -2.33 22.47 -17.59
C SER A 273 -1.72 21.64 -18.73
N GLY A 274 -2.59 21.20 -19.64
CA GLY A 274 -2.28 20.38 -20.80
C GLY A 274 -3.02 19.03 -20.79
N SER A 275 -2.42 17.98 -21.36
CA SER A 275 -3.05 16.66 -21.50
C SER A 275 -2.60 15.68 -20.41
N ASP A 276 -3.12 14.45 -20.42
CA ASP A 276 -2.70 13.37 -19.51
C ASP A 276 -1.20 13.01 -19.64
N ASN A 277 -0.50 13.49 -20.67
CA ASN A 277 0.95 13.33 -20.81
C ASN A 277 1.74 14.54 -20.27
N SER A 278 1.08 15.63 -19.89
CA SER A 278 1.72 16.78 -19.28
C SER A 278 2.23 16.41 -17.89
N LYS A 279 3.48 16.79 -17.63
CA LYS A 279 4.10 16.61 -16.31
C LYS A 279 5.16 17.65 -16.01
N VAL A 280 5.35 17.89 -14.73
CA VAL A 280 6.47 18.65 -14.18
C VAL A 280 7.09 17.87 -13.02
N ILE A 281 8.37 18.07 -12.81
CA ILE A 281 9.14 17.43 -11.74
C ILE A 281 9.43 18.46 -10.66
N VAL A 282 9.19 18.11 -9.41
CA VAL A 282 9.50 18.89 -8.23
C VAL A 282 10.67 18.22 -7.50
N ASN A 283 11.74 18.99 -7.30
CA ASN A 283 12.97 18.52 -6.67
C ASN A 283 13.22 19.29 -5.36
N GLY A 284 13.47 18.56 -4.27
CA GLY A 284 13.80 19.08 -2.93
C GLY A 284 15.23 18.78 -2.46
N GLY A 285 16.10 18.39 -3.40
CA GLY A 285 17.46 17.93 -3.12
C GLY A 285 17.51 16.77 -2.13
N ASN A 286 18.57 16.72 -1.33
CA ASN A 286 18.82 15.62 -0.37
C ASN A 286 17.94 15.68 0.88
N ASN A 287 17.19 16.77 1.10
CA ASN A 287 16.34 16.94 2.28
C ASN A 287 15.09 16.04 2.22
N GLY A 288 14.67 15.68 1.01
CA GLY A 288 13.42 14.99 0.75
C GLY A 288 12.24 15.94 0.62
N ILE A 289 11.10 15.40 0.21
CA ILE A 289 9.86 16.13 -0.04
C ILE A 289 8.76 15.55 0.84
N GLN A 290 8.19 16.38 1.71
CA GLN A 290 7.05 16.05 2.55
C GLN A 290 5.75 16.25 1.78
N VAL A 291 4.87 15.24 1.81
CA VAL A 291 3.53 15.26 1.19
C VAL A 291 2.48 15.34 2.30
N MET A 292 1.86 16.52 2.45
CA MET A 292 0.96 16.78 3.59
C MET A 292 -0.28 15.86 3.59
N GLU A 293 -0.84 15.61 2.41
CA GLU A 293 -2.06 14.81 2.21
C GLU A 293 -1.81 13.30 2.37
N ARG A 294 -0.56 12.88 2.53
CA ARG A 294 -0.17 11.48 2.75
C ARG A 294 0.47 11.30 4.13
N SER A 295 -0.32 11.57 5.16
CA SER A 295 0.09 11.47 6.58
C SER A 295 1.36 12.28 6.90
N GLN A 296 1.61 13.37 6.18
CA GLN A 296 2.80 14.20 6.30
C GLN A 296 4.12 13.42 6.16
N ARG A 297 4.11 12.34 5.38
CA ARG A 297 5.31 11.53 5.12
C ARG A 297 6.31 12.30 4.27
N THR A 298 7.59 12.08 4.54
CA THR A 298 8.71 12.66 3.78
C THR A 298 9.35 11.59 2.93
N TYR A 299 9.54 11.86 1.65
CA TYR A 299 10.07 10.92 0.66
C TYR A 299 11.43 11.39 0.13
N ARG A 300 12.26 10.44 -0.29
CA ARG A 300 13.48 10.71 -1.08
C ARG A 300 13.13 10.91 -2.57
N GLY A 301 14.11 11.33 -3.34
CA GLY A 301 13.96 11.52 -4.79
C GLY A 301 13.10 12.74 -5.14
N GLU A 302 12.47 12.65 -6.30
CA GLU A 302 11.70 13.72 -6.92
C GLU A 302 10.20 13.40 -6.90
N MET A 303 9.37 14.41 -7.10
CA MET A 303 7.91 14.27 -7.24
C MET A 303 7.49 14.70 -8.63
N GLU A 304 6.97 13.76 -9.41
CA GLU A 304 6.30 14.04 -10.67
C GLU A 304 4.84 14.44 -10.38
N ILE A 305 4.50 15.67 -10.77
CA ILE A 305 3.14 16.17 -10.84
C ILE A 305 2.65 15.93 -12.26
N GLY A 306 1.61 15.10 -12.40
CA GLY A 306 0.99 14.76 -13.67
C GLY A 306 -0.52 14.86 -13.64
N MET A 307 -1.15 14.50 -14.75
CA MET A 307 -2.60 14.41 -14.90
C MET A 307 -2.99 13.03 -15.39
N MET A 308 -4.05 12.45 -14.84
CA MET A 308 -4.63 11.19 -15.29
C MET A 308 -6.15 11.31 -15.28
N SER A 309 -6.80 11.11 -16.44
CA SER A 309 -8.27 11.24 -16.56
C SER A 309 -8.79 12.58 -16.03
N GLY A 310 -8.05 13.66 -16.31
CA GLY A 310 -8.41 15.01 -15.86
C GLY A 310 -8.27 15.26 -14.35
N GLN A 311 -7.64 14.36 -13.60
CA GLN A 311 -7.37 14.51 -12.17
C GLN A 311 -5.87 14.51 -11.90
N LEU A 312 -5.48 15.01 -10.73
CA LEU A 312 -4.08 15.05 -10.30
C LEU A 312 -3.51 13.63 -10.14
N ALA A 313 -2.32 13.42 -10.70
CA ALA A 313 -1.47 12.29 -10.40
C ALA A 313 -0.19 12.77 -9.70
N LEU A 314 0.20 12.08 -8.62
CA LEU A 314 1.46 12.28 -7.92
C LEU A 314 2.25 10.97 -7.94
N VAL A 315 3.44 11.01 -8.54
CA VAL A 315 4.37 9.87 -8.60
C VAL A 315 5.69 10.29 -7.97
N ASN A 316 6.22 9.47 -7.07
CA ASN A 316 7.55 9.65 -6.53
C ASN A 316 8.55 8.86 -7.39
N GLU A 317 9.54 9.55 -7.95
CA GLU A 317 10.64 8.98 -8.72
C GLU A 317 11.89 8.99 -7.84
N VAL A 318 12.41 7.81 -7.52
CA VAL A 318 13.44 7.64 -6.50
C VAL A 318 14.39 6.52 -6.93
N PRO A 319 15.70 6.63 -6.63
CA PRO A 319 16.62 5.54 -6.93
C PRO A 319 16.20 4.25 -6.23
N LEU A 320 16.25 3.11 -6.93
CA LEU A 320 15.73 1.83 -6.43
C LEU A 320 16.29 1.45 -5.04
N GLU A 321 17.58 1.61 -4.82
CA GLU A 321 18.19 1.32 -3.51
C GLU A 321 17.65 2.21 -2.39
N GLN A 322 17.39 3.49 -2.67
CA GLN A 322 16.81 4.41 -1.68
C GLN A 322 15.34 4.13 -1.41
N TYR A 323 14.60 3.61 -2.40
CA TYR A 323 13.26 3.07 -2.18
C TYR A 323 13.30 1.88 -1.21
N LEU A 324 14.28 0.99 -1.36
CA LEU A 324 14.43 -0.19 -0.51
C LEU A 324 14.79 0.13 0.93
N TYR A 325 15.49 1.24 1.21
CA TYR A 325 15.69 1.71 2.59
C TYR A 325 14.37 1.89 3.34
N SER A 326 13.36 2.42 2.65
CA SER A 326 12.02 2.60 3.21
C SER A 326 11.24 1.31 3.27
N VAL A 327 11.27 0.52 2.18
CA VAL A 327 10.51 -0.74 2.11
C VAL A 327 10.97 -1.75 3.14
N VAL A 328 12.27 -2.06 3.19
CA VAL A 328 12.79 -3.07 4.11
C VAL A 328 12.53 -2.66 5.56
N GLY A 329 12.76 -1.40 5.92
CA GLY A 329 12.50 -0.91 7.28
C GLY A 329 11.02 -0.73 7.62
N ALA A 330 10.11 -0.76 6.64
CA ALA A 330 8.68 -0.79 6.87
C ALA A 330 8.11 -2.21 6.94
N GLU A 331 8.77 -3.18 6.29
CA GLU A 331 8.33 -4.58 6.20
C GLU A 331 8.83 -5.44 7.37
N VAL A 332 10.07 -5.21 7.85
CA VAL A 332 10.70 -6.01 8.91
C VAL A 332 11.32 -5.15 9.99
N TYR A 333 11.53 -5.73 11.18
CA TYR A 333 12.17 -5.01 12.28
C TYR A 333 13.63 -4.75 11.97
N SER A 334 14.07 -3.50 12.13
CA SER A 334 15.47 -3.14 11.95
C SER A 334 16.40 -3.87 12.91
N SER A 335 15.94 -4.36 14.06
CA SER A 335 16.77 -5.13 15.00
C SER A 335 17.06 -6.58 14.58
N TRP A 336 16.53 -7.05 13.46
CA TRP A 336 16.76 -8.41 12.97
C TRP A 336 18.20 -8.62 12.46
N PRO A 337 18.70 -9.86 12.41
CA PRO A 337 20.03 -10.16 11.90
C PRO A 337 20.25 -9.64 10.47
N ASP A 338 21.47 -9.18 10.18
CA ASP A 338 21.84 -8.60 8.88
C ASP A 338 21.48 -9.50 7.69
N GLU A 339 21.65 -10.82 7.83
CA GLU A 339 21.36 -11.79 6.77
C GLU A 339 19.85 -11.88 6.45
N ALA A 340 18.98 -11.65 7.44
CA ALA A 340 17.53 -11.56 7.22
C ALA A 340 17.18 -10.23 6.51
N LEU A 341 17.81 -9.12 6.90
CA LEU A 341 17.63 -7.82 6.25
C LEU A 341 18.10 -7.85 4.78
N LYS A 342 19.24 -8.48 4.50
CA LYS A 342 19.77 -8.70 3.14
C LYS A 342 18.83 -9.57 2.30
N ALA A 343 18.31 -10.66 2.87
CA ALA A 343 17.34 -11.51 2.18
C ALA A 343 16.07 -10.71 1.81
N GLN A 344 15.53 -9.94 2.76
CA GLN A 344 14.39 -9.06 2.52
C GLN A 344 14.69 -8.00 1.46
N ALA A 345 15.89 -7.40 1.45
CA ALA A 345 16.29 -6.41 0.46
C ALA A 345 16.31 -6.98 -0.96
N VAL A 346 16.92 -8.16 -1.17
CA VAL A 346 16.98 -8.82 -2.49
C VAL A 346 15.61 -9.27 -2.96
N ALA A 347 14.77 -9.83 -2.07
CA ALA A 347 13.39 -10.19 -2.40
C ALA A 347 12.57 -8.94 -2.78
N ALA A 348 12.68 -7.87 -1.99
CA ALA A 348 11.97 -6.63 -2.24
C ALA A 348 12.40 -5.96 -3.56
N ARG A 349 13.71 -5.95 -3.87
CA ARG A 349 14.26 -5.46 -5.14
C ARG A 349 13.70 -6.23 -6.33
N SER A 350 13.71 -7.56 -6.23
CA SER A 350 13.24 -8.45 -7.29
C SER A 350 11.74 -8.28 -7.54
N TYR A 351 10.94 -8.19 -6.46
CA TYR A 351 9.52 -7.89 -6.56
C TYR A 351 9.27 -6.57 -7.31
N ALA A 352 9.97 -5.51 -6.92
CA ALA A 352 9.77 -4.18 -7.46
C ALA A 352 10.12 -4.10 -8.96
N LEU A 353 11.24 -4.70 -9.37
CA LEU A 353 11.67 -4.79 -10.77
C LEU A 353 10.74 -5.67 -11.62
N ALA A 354 10.23 -6.76 -11.06
CA ALA A 354 9.30 -7.66 -11.77
C ALA A 354 7.96 -7.00 -12.13
N GLN A 355 7.58 -5.88 -11.48
CA GLN A 355 6.32 -5.19 -11.77
C GLN A 355 6.29 -4.49 -13.14
N GLY A 356 7.44 -4.11 -13.71
CA GLY A 356 7.47 -3.31 -14.94
C GLY A 356 6.61 -2.05 -14.83
N ASN A 357 5.76 -1.75 -15.82
CA ASN A 357 4.82 -0.61 -15.79
C ASN A 357 3.38 -1.02 -15.42
N ARG A 358 3.21 -1.92 -14.43
CA ARG A 358 1.90 -2.48 -14.02
C ARG A 358 0.82 -1.41 -13.79
N PHE A 359 1.21 -0.27 -13.23
CA PHE A 359 0.33 0.84 -12.87
C PHE A 359 0.34 2.00 -13.88
N GLN A 360 0.73 1.74 -15.14
CA GLN A 360 0.73 2.69 -16.27
C GLN A 360 1.76 3.83 -16.11
N ILE A 361 1.60 4.64 -15.07
CA ILE A 361 2.45 5.81 -14.74
C ILE A 361 3.54 5.51 -13.70
N GLY A 362 3.56 4.29 -13.17
CA GLY A 362 4.56 3.82 -12.22
C GLY A 362 4.68 2.30 -12.14
N ASN A 363 5.73 1.85 -11.44
CA ASN A 363 6.07 0.45 -11.24
C ASN A 363 5.29 -0.16 -10.07
N VAL A 364 5.17 0.60 -8.98
CA VAL A 364 4.55 0.20 -7.71
C VAL A 364 3.66 1.33 -7.16
N VAL A 365 2.90 1.05 -6.11
CA VAL A 365 2.05 2.06 -5.43
C VAL A 365 2.45 2.23 -3.96
N ASP A 366 2.17 3.41 -3.39
CA ASP A 366 2.33 3.67 -1.94
C ASP A 366 1.24 2.93 -1.14
N GLY A 367 1.51 1.67 -0.80
CA GLY A 367 0.68 0.85 0.07
C GLY A 367 0.89 -0.66 -0.11
N THR A 368 0.23 -1.44 0.74
CA THR A 368 0.36 -2.92 0.80
C THR A 368 -0.15 -3.67 -0.43
N LEU A 369 -0.70 -2.97 -1.44
CA LEU A 369 -1.00 -3.57 -2.74
C LEU A 369 0.28 -3.91 -3.50
N SER A 370 1.36 -3.17 -3.26
CA SER A 370 2.71 -3.48 -3.74
C SER A 370 3.59 -3.89 -2.58
N GLN A 371 4.15 -2.92 -1.86
CA GLN A 371 5.03 -3.11 -0.70
C GLN A 371 4.82 -1.92 0.26
N ALA A 372 5.08 -2.11 1.55
CA ALA A 372 4.98 -1.03 2.52
C ALA A 372 6.03 0.06 2.22
N TYR A 373 5.58 1.20 1.69
CA TYR A 373 6.45 2.35 1.38
C TYR A 373 6.05 3.56 2.23
N ASN A 374 6.77 3.81 3.32
CA ASN A 374 6.44 4.83 4.31
C ASN A 374 7.37 6.07 4.26
N GLY A 375 8.22 6.17 3.24
CA GLY A 375 9.22 7.23 3.11
C GLY A 375 10.33 7.13 4.15
N LYS A 376 10.98 8.26 4.44
CA LYS A 376 12.19 8.37 5.28
C LYS A 376 11.98 7.96 6.73
N SER A 377 10.75 7.93 7.24
CA SER A 377 10.46 7.58 8.64
C SER A 377 10.70 6.12 8.98
N SER A 378 10.81 5.25 7.96
CA SER A 378 11.09 3.82 8.12
C SER A 378 12.55 3.46 7.87
N GLU A 379 13.41 4.43 7.56
CA GLU A 379 14.83 4.16 7.29
C GLU A 379 15.61 3.94 8.59
N HIS A 380 16.49 2.94 8.58
CA HIS A 380 17.38 2.63 9.68
C HIS A 380 18.78 2.37 9.13
N ALA A 381 19.83 2.80 9.83
CA ALA A 381 21.20 2.73 9.32
C ALA A 381 21.62 1.32 8.92
N ASN A 382 21.33 0.31 9.75
CA ASN A 382 21.65 -1.08 9.46
C ASN A 382 20.80 -1.69 8.33
N VAL A 383 19.54 -1.25 8.17
CA VAL A 383 18.72 -1.61 7.01
C VAL A 383 19.35 -1.04 5.73
N ASN A 384 19.78 0.22 5.76
CA ASN A 384 20.41 0.86 4.62
C ASN A 384 21.71 0.13 4.25
N GLU A 385 22.53 -0.22 5.25
CA GLU A 385 23.75 -1.02 5.05
C GLU A 385 23.46 -2.40 4.42
N ALA A 386 22.39 -3.09 4.84
CA ALA A 386 21.99 -4.37 4.26
C ALA A 386 21.51 -4.25 2.80
N VAL A 387 20.76 -3.18 2.50
CA VAL A 387 20.34 -2.84 1.13
C VAL A 387 21.56 -2.54 0.26
N ASP A 388 22.48 -1.69 0.73
CA ASP A 388 23.69 -1.31 0.00
C ASP A 388 24.63 -2.50 -0.22
N ALA A 389 24.77 -3.38 0.79
CA ALA A 389 25.57 -4.60 0.69
C ALA A 389 25.04 -5.59 -0.37
N THR A 390 23.76 -5.48 -0.73
CA THR A 390 23.11 -6.32 -1.75
C THR A 390 22.72 -5.53 -3.00
N ALA A 391 23.28 -4.33 -3.19
CA ALA A 391 22.91 -3.44 -4.28
C ALA A 391 23.05 -4.12 -5.67
N GLY A 392 21.97 -4.07 -6.44
CA GLY A 392 21.83 -4.73 -7.74
C GLY A 392 21.62 -6.25 -7.70
N GLU A 393 21.62 -6.91 -6.53
CA GLU A 393 21.31 -8.34 -6.47
C GLU A 393 19.79 -8.61 -6.54
N VAL A 394 19.42 -9.51 -7.44
CA VAL A 394 18.05 -9.93 -7.72
C VAL A 394 17.93 -11.46 -7.80
N ILE A 395 16.71 -11.96 -7.66
CA ILE A 395 16.35 -13.37 -7.80
C ILE A 395 15.89 -13.60 -9.24
N LYS A 396 16.56 -14.48 -9.98
CA LYS A 396 16.15 -14.88 -11.33
C LYS A 396 15.77 -16.35 -11.41
N SER A 397 14.77 -16.67 -12.21
CA SER A 397 14.42 -18.04 -12.60
C SER A 397 14.16 -18.07 -14.11
N GLY A 398 14.78 -19.03 -14.81
CA GLY A 398 14.71 -19.09 -16.28
C GLY A 398 15.16 -17.80 -16.98
N GLY A 399 16.12 -17.08 -16.40
CA GLY A 399 16.65 -15.80 -16.92
C GLY A 399 15.77 -14.58 -16.69
N LYS A 400 14.61 -14.70 -16.02
CA LYS A 400 13.71 -13.58 -15.70
C LYS A 400 13.74 -13.27 -14.22
N VAL A 401 13.65 -11.99 -13.86
CA VAL A 401 13.49 -11.55 -12.47
C VAL A 401 12.18 -12.13 -11.91
N VAL A 402 12.28 -12.76 -10.74
CA VAL A 402 11.13 -13.35 -10.05
C VAL A 402 10.33 -12.24 -9.37
N GLU A 403 9.01 -12.27 -9.50
CA GLU A 403 8.10 -11.50 -8.66
C GLU A 403 8.13 -12.08 -7.24
N ALA A 404 9.20 -11.78 -6.51
CA ALA A 404 9.57 -12.43 -5.26
C ALA A 404 8.65 -11.99 -4.10
N VAL A 405 7.42 -12.55 -4.08
CA VAL A 405 6.46 -12.30 -3.01
C VAL A 405 6.95 -12.83 -1.67
N PHE A 406 6.50 -12.19 -0.61
CA PHE A 406 6.87 -12.50 0.77
C PHE A 406 5.70 -12.20 1.71
N SER A 407 5.72 -12.81 2.89
CA SER A 407 4.70 -12.58 3.93
C SER A 407 5.29 -12.68 5.33
N SER A 408 4.59 -12.13 6.32
CA SER A 408 5.06 -12.10 7.71
C SER A 408 5.50 -13.48 8.22
N ASN A 409 4.60 -14.46 8.18
CA ASN A 409 4.88 -15.78 8.75
C ASN A 409 4.15 -16.86 7.94
N ALA A 410 4.86 -17.92 7.53
CA ALA A 410 4.27 -18.99 6.74
C ALA A 410 3.49 -20.02 7.58
N GLY A 411 3.68 -20.03 8.91
CA GLY A 411 3.05 -20.96 9.83
C GLY A 411 3.79 -22.29 9.98
N GLY A 412 5.08 -22.31 9.67
CA GLY A 412 5.96 -23.48 9.72
C GLY A 412 6.19 -24.15 8.37
N VAL A 413 5.41 -23.81 7.34
CA VAL A 413 5.54 -24.32 5.98
C VAL A 413 5.02 -23.29 4.98
N THR A 414 5.73 -23.05 3.88
CA THR A 414 5.28 -22.12 2.85
C THR A 414 4.12 -22.69 2.04
N ALA A 415 3.27 -21.79 1.53
CA ALA A 415 2.22 -22.17 0.60
C ALA A 415 2.81 -22.58 -0.75
N ASP A 416 2.16 -23.54 -1.40
CA ASP A 416 2.26 -23.72 -2.84
C ASP A 416 1.47 -22.63 -3.57
N ALA A 417 1.87 -22.27 -4.80
CA ALA A 417 1.16 -21.23 -5.55
C ALA A 417 -0.30 -21.59 -5.86
N SER A 418 -0.62 -22.88 -5.97
CA SER A 418 -2.00 -23.37 -6.12
C SER A 418 -2.88 -23.07 -4.91
N GLU A 419 -2.30 -22.95 -3.71
CA GLU A 419 -3.00 -22.62 -2.47
C GLU A 419 -3.27 -21.12 -2.32
N VAL A 420 -2.71 -20.27 -3.20
CA VAL A 420 -2.89 -18.81 -3.15
C VAL A 420 -3.60 -18.28 -4.39
N TRP A 421 -3.11 -18.61 -5.59
CA TRP A 421 -3.61 -18.06 -6.86
C TRP A 421 -4.07 -19.12 -7.88
N ASN A 422 -4.33 -20.35 -7.43
CA ASN A 422 -4.64 -21.54 -8.25
C ASN A 422 -3.49 -22.04 -9.15
N SER A 423 -2.48 -21.22 -9.42
CA SER A 423 -1.28 -21.58 -10.20
C SER A 423 -0.16 -20.57 -9.93
N GLY A 424 1.09 -20.93 -10.22
CA GLY A 424 2.23 -20.01 -10.15
C GLY A 424 3.47 -20.53 -10.88
N GLY A 425 4.53 -19.73 -10.85
CA GLY A 425 5.80 -20.07 -11.51
C GLY A 425 6.61 -21.12 -10.74
N GLU A 426 7.59 -21.72 -11.44
CA GLU A 426 8.48 -22.77 -10.91
C GLU A 426 9.36 -22.33 -9.73
N ALA A 427 9.38 -21.02 -9.44
CA ALA A 427 10.09 -20.46 -8.30
C ALA A 427 9.41 -20.71 -6.95
N PHE A 428 8.14 -21.14 -6.95
CA PHE A 428 7.35 -21.31 -5.73
C PHE A 428 7.01 -22.77 -5.48
N ALA A 429 7.27 -23.23 -4.26
CA ALA A 429 6.87 -24.54 -3.78
C ALA A 429 6.60 -24.47 -2.27
N SER A 430 5.84 -25.44 -1.76
CA SER A 430 5.72 -25.71 -0.33
C SER A 430 7.06 -26.24 0.22
N VAL A 431 7.66 -25.52 1.16
CA VAL A 431 8.94 -25.83 1.80
C VAL A 431 8.82 -25.67 3.31
N ASP A 432 9.66 -26.39 4.05
CA ASP A 432 9.80 -26.19 5.50
C ASP A 432 10.08 -24.72 5.81
N SER A 433 9.43 -24.18 6.85
CA SER A 433 9.72 -22.85 7.38
C SER A 433 9.79 -22.92 8.90
N SER A 434 10.55 -23.88 9.42
CA SER A 434 10.72 -24.10 10.86
C SER A 434 11.21 -22.86 11.63
N GLY A 435 11.94 -21.94 10.97
CA GLY A 435 12.35 -20.65 11.51
C GLY A 435 11.19 -19.71 11.90
N ASP A 436 9.97 -19.97 11.41
CA ASP A 436 8.77 -19.17 11.71
C ASP A 436 8.43 -19.13 13.21
N THR A 437 8.86 -20.14 13.98
CA THR A 437 8.65 -20.18 15.43
C THR A 437 9.41 -19.08 16.16
N SER A 438 10.38 -18.41 15.51
CA SER A 438 11.06 -17.23 16.07
C SER A 438 10.07 -16.10 16.42
N ALA A 439 8.91 -16.04 15.76
CA ALA A 439 7.83 -15.11 16.10
C ALA A 439 7.14 -15.39 17.45
N GLN A 440 7.30 -16.61 18.00
CA GLN A 440 6.81 -17.00 19.34
C GLN A 440 7.88 -16.84 20.42
N LYS A 441 9.10 -16.45 20.07
CA LYS A 441 10.19 -16.29 21.04
C LYS A 441 9.83 -15.18 22.04
N GLY A 442 9.65 -15.56 23.30
CA GLY A 442 9.22 -14.65 24.37
C GLY A 442 7.72 -14.35 24.41
N ALA A 443 6.91 -14.98 23.55
CA ALA A 443 5.46 -14.97 23.70
C ALA A 443 5.04 -15.68 24.99
N GLN A 444 3.99 -15.18 25.64
CA GLN A 444 3.41 -15.81 26.82
C GLN A 444 2.41 -16.90 26.39
N GLU A 445 2.22 -17.89 27.24
CA GLU A 445 1.13 -18.84 27.11
C GLU A 445 -0.16 -18.32 27.77
N TRP A 446 -1.28 -18.90 27.37
CA TRP A 446 -2.61 -18.58 27.86
C TRP A 446 -3.36 -19.85 28.24
N TYR A 447 -3.95 -19.86 29.43
CA TYR A 447 -4.91 -20.86 29.84
C TYR A 447 -6.26 -20.53 29.21
N HIS A 448 -6.78 -21.41 28.37
CA HIS A 448 -8.20 -21.43 28.03
C HIS A 448 -8.93 -22.05 29.23
N VAL A 449 -9.83 -21.30 29.84
CA VAL A 449 -10.42 -21.64 31.14
C VAL A 449 -11.92 -21.79 31.06
N LEU A 450 -12.47 -22.61 31.96
CA LEU A 450 -13.88 -22.69 32.29
C LEU A 450 -14.11 -22.10 33.69
N LEU A 451 -14.91 -21.04 33.75
CA LEU A 451 -15.30 -20.39 35.00
C LEU A 451 -16.48 -21.13 35.65
N SER A 452 -16.64 -20.97 36.96
CA SER A 452 -17.81 -21.47 37.72
C SER A 452 -19.16 -20.98 37.17
N SER A 453 -19.17 -19.83 36.49
CA SER A 453 -20.34 -19.30 35.78
C SER A 453 -20.76 -20.08 34.52
N GLY A 454 -19.94 -21.05 34.08
CA GLY A 454 -20.11 -21.79 32.83
C GLY A 454 -19.56 -21.08 31.60
N LYS A 455 -19.02 -19.86 31.73
CA LYS A 455 -18.37 -19.14 30.63
C LYS A 455 -16.93 -19.61 30.42
N THR A 456 -16.48 -19.59 29.18
CA THR A 456 -15.09 -19.84 28.81
C THR A 456 -14.37 -18.57 28.37
N GLY A 457 -13.04 -18.57 28.45
CA GLY A 457 -12.19 -17.50 27.94
C GLY A 457 -10.71 -17.75 28.27
N TYR A 458 -9.87 -16.74 28.13
CA TYR A 458 -8.42 -16.88 28.21
C TYR A 458 -7.82 -16.02 29.31
N ILE A 459 -6.93 -16.60 30.10
CA ILE A 459 -6.12 -15.94 31.13
C ILE A 459 -4.64 -16.15 30.80
N ARG A 460 -3.87 -15.07 30.74
CA ARG A 460 -2.43 -15.13 30.44
C ARG A 460 -1.67 -15.75 31.61
N GLU A 461 -0.67 -16.56 31.32
CA GLU A 461 -0.04 -17.42 32.33
C GLU A 461 0.58 -16.65 33.52
N ASP A 462 1.11 -15.46 33.29
CA ASP A 462 1.70 -14.58 34.31
C ASP A 462 0.68 -14.00 35.31
N ASN A 463 -0.62 -14.10 35.02
CA ASN A 463 -1.70 -13.70 35.92
C ASN A 463 -2.30 -14.88 36.69
N ALA A 464 -1.73 -16.07 36.58
CA ALA A 464 -2.27 -17.27 37.19
C ALA A 464 -1.18 -18.18 37.78
N LYS A 465 -1.59 -19.03 38.72
CA LYS A 465 -0.77 -20.08 39.31
C LYS A 465 -1.50 -21.41 39.17
N GLU A 466 -0.80 -22.43 38.69
CA GLU A 466 -1.30 -23.81 38.65
C GLU A 466 -1.49 -24.36 40.07
N LEU A 467 -2.58 -25.10 40.26
CA LEU A 467 -2.93 -25.78 41.50
C LEU A 467 -2.55 -27.26 41.40
N GLU A 468 -2.24 -27.87 42.54
CA GLU A 468 -1.93 -29.31 42.58
C GLU A 468 -3.19 -30.16 42.36
N GLY A 469 -3.00 -31.25 41.61
CA GLY A 469 -4.06 -32.21 41.30
C GLY A 469 -4.96 -31.78 40.13
N VAL A 470 -5.69 -32.75 39.60
CA VAL A 470 -6.63 -32.57 38.49
C VAL A 470 -8.07 -32.72 38.97
N THR A 471 -9.03 -32.27 38.17
CA THR A 471 -10.45 -32.60 38.36
C THR A 471 -10.69 -34.11 38.22
N GLU A 472 -11.86 -34.60 38.63
CA GLU A 472 -12.26 -36.02 38.39
C GLU A 472 -12.22 -36.40 36.90
N ALA A 473 -12.40 -35.42 36.01
CA ALA A 473 -12.31 -35.59 34.56
C ALA A 473 -10.87 -35.52 34.01
N GLY A 474 -9.85 -35.32 34.87
CA GLY A 474 -8.44 -35.26 34.48
C GLY A 474 -7.95 -33.90 33.98
N LEU A 475 -8.75 -32.82 34.15
CA LEU A 475 -8.38 -31.46 33.75
C LEU A 475 -7.59 -30.72 34.84
N ASP A 476 -6.61 -29.93 34.41
CA ASP A 476 -5.79 -29.09 35.28
C ASP A 476 -6.58 -27.91 35.86
N LYS A 477 -6.02 -27.29 36.91
CA LYS A 477 -6.66 -26.22 37.66
C LYS A 477 -5.70 -25.08 37.94
N ILE A 478 -6.21 -23.86 37.93
CA ILE A 478 -5.44 -22.66 38.24
C ILE A 478 -6.19 -21.77 39.24
N THR A 479 -5.47 -20.83 39.85
CA THR A 479 -6.05 -19.66 40.51
C THR A 479 -5.36 -18.39 40.01
N VAL A 480 -6.07 -17.26 39.95
CA VAL A 480 -5.45 -15.99 39.53
C VAL A 480 -4.65 -15.36 40.66
N THR A 481 -3.61 -14.61 40.31
CA THR A 481 -2.67 -14.01 41.28
C THR A 481 -3.07 -12.60 41.71
N ALA A 482 -3.97 -11.94 40.97
CA ALA A 482 -4.41 -10.57 41.23
C ALA A 482 -5.94 -10.41 41.18
N GLU A 483 -6.45 -9.48 41.98
CA GLU A 483 -7.86 -9.07 41.94
C GLU A 483 -8.25 -8.55 40.56
N ASN A 484 -9.48 -8.83 40.14
CA ASN A 484 -10.07 -8.34 38.90
C ASN A 484 -9.28 -8.73 37.63
N THR A 485 -8.66 -9.91 37.62
CA THR A 485 -7.92 -10.43 36.47
C THR A 485 -8.87 -10.62 35.29
N ASN A 486 -8.56 -10.01 34.15
CA ASN A 486 -9.44 -10.05 32.97
C ASN A 486 -9.42 -11.44 32.32
N VAL A 487 -10.61 -12.02 32.12
CA VAL A 487 -10.81 -13.21 31.29
C VAL A 487 -11.19 -12.76 29.88
N ARG A 488 -10.34 -13.06 28.90
CA ARG A 488 -10.44 -12.50 27.53
C ARG A 488 -11.11 -13.46 26.55
N PRO A 489 -11.72 -12.96 25.46
CA PRO A 489 -12.34 -13.82 24.45
C PRO A 489 -11.36 -14.56 23.55
N ILE A 490 -10.14 -14.04 23.38
CA ILE A 490 -9.06 -14.67 22.62
C ILE A 490 -7.74 -14.53 23.39
N PRO A 491 -6.71 -15.38 23.14
CA PRO A 491 -5.41 -15.31 23.82
C PRO A 491 -4.56 -14.15 23.27
N GLN A 492 -5.08 -12.93 23.35
CA GLN A 492 -4.43 -11.71 22.90
C GLN A 492 -4.86 -10.53 23.79
N ILE A 493 -3.92 -9.67 24.14
CA ILE A 493 -4.26 -8.41 24.81
C ILE A 493 -4.79 -7.42 23.78
N GLN A 494 -6.06 -7.06 23.95
CA GLN A 494 -6.72 -6.02 23.17
C GLN A 494 -7.40 -5.07 24.16
N SER A 495 -6.92 -3.82 24.22
CA SER A 495 -7.44 -2.81 25.15
C SER A 495 -8.85 -2.33 24.80
N THR A 496 -9.24 -2.47 23.54
CA THR A 496 -10.55 -2.08 23.01
C THR A 496 -11.62 -3.16 23.13
N VAL A 497 -11.26 -4.37 23.57
CA VAL A 497 -12.18 -5.51 23.69
C VAL A 497 -12.55 -5.74 25.15
N THR A 498 -13.86 -5.69 25.44
CA THR A 498 -14.39 -5.94 26.77
C THR A 498 -14.11 -7.38 27.20
N PRO A 499 -13.54 -7.60 28.40
CA PRO A 499 -13.38 -8.93 28.98
C PRO A 499 -14.72 -9.67 29.14
N ILE A 500 -14.69 -10.99 28.99
CA ILE A 500 -15.88 -11.86 29.19
C ILE A 500 -16.30 -11.88 30.66
N ALA A 501 -15.31 -11.84 31.54
CA ALA A 501 -15.46 -11.83 32.99
C ALA A 501 -14.20 -11.27 33.66
N LYS A 502 -14.25 -11.15 35.00
CA LYS A 502 -13.10 -10.86 35.85
C LYS A 502 -13.01 -11.96 36.91
N ALA A 503 -11.84 -12.55 37.06
CA ALA A 503 -11.54 -13.58 38.05
C ALA A 503 -10.89 -12.97 39.30
N GLN A 504 -11.09 -13.61 40.45
CA GLN A 504 -10.55 -13.18 41.74
C GLN A 504 -9.58 -14.22 42.34
N PRO A 505 -8.56 -13.79 43.10
CA PRO A 505 -7.66 -14.71 43.79
C PRO A 505 -8.40 -15.69 44.70
N GLY A 506 -7.94 -16.94 44.71
CA GLY A 506 -8.56 -18.02 45.48
C GLY A 506 -9.72 -18.74 44.78
N GLU A 507 -10.21 -18.22 43.65
CA GLU A 507 -11.11 -18.97 42.77
C GLU A 507 -10.34 -20.15 42.16
N GLU A 508 -10.91 -21.35 42.27
CA GLU A 508 -10.44 -22.54 41.53
C GLU A 508 -11.06 -22.53 40.13
N ILE A 509 -10.23 -22.44 39.11
CA ILE A 509 -10.63 -22.30 37.71
C ILE A 509 -10.11 -23.51 36.93
N ILE A 510 -10.98 -24.14 36.15
CA ILE A 510 -10.64 -25.32 35.35
C ILE A 510 -9.91 -24.87 34.08
N VAL A 511 -8.80 -25.53 33.75
CA VAL A 511 -8.08 -25.34 32.49
C VAL A 511 -8.60 -26.34 31.46
N LEU A 512 -9.05 -25.83 30.33
CA LEU A 512 -9.51 -26.59 29.18
C LEU A 512 -8.36 -26.98 28.26
N GLU A 513 -7.43 -26.04 28.04
CA GLU A 513 -6.20 -26.23 27.28
C GLU A 513 -5.23 -25.06 27.57
N LYS A 514 -3.96 -25.24 27.24
CA LYS A 514 -2.95 -24.17 27.25
C LYS A 514 -2.54 -23.89 25.80
N VAL A 515 -2.60 -22.62 25.40
CA VAL A 515 -2.34 -22.19 24.03
C VAL A 515 -1.37 -21.01 23.98
N PRO A 516 -0.54 -20.90 22.94
CA PRO A 516 0.35 -19.75 22.79
C PRO A 516 -0.45 -18.47 22.55
N GLN A 517 0.14 -17.34 22.92
CA GLN A 517 -0.43 -16.04 22.58
C GLN A 517 -0.66 -15.92 21.08
N SER A 518 -1.83 -15.41 20.71
CA SER A 518 -2.16 -15.09 19.33
C SER A 518 -1.23 -14.00 18.79
N GLY A 519 -0.50 -14.34 17.74
CA GLY A 519 0.46 -13.49 17.04
C GLY A 519 0.65 -13.93 15.59
N ASP A 520 1.83 -13.66 15.02
CA ASP A 520 2.10 -13.96 13.61
C ASP A 520 2.23 -15.46 13.31
N TYR A 521 2.74 -16.26 14.25
CA TYR A 521 2.94 -17.70 14.03
C TYR A 521 1.71 -18.55 14.37
N ALA A 522 1.02 -18.28 15.46
CA ALA A 522 -0.15 -19.05 15.91
C ALA A 522 -1.23 -18.10 16.41
N TRP A 523 -2.49 -18.43 16.16
CA TRP A 523 -3.60 -17.54 16.49
C TRP A 523 -4.93 -18.28 16.66
N VAL A 524 -5.82 -17.65 17.43
CA VAL A 524 -7.22 -18.04 17.59
C VAL A 524 -8.11 -16.85 17.22
N ARG A 525 -9.18 -17.09 16.47
CA ARG A 525 -10.19 -16.09 16.05
C ARG A 525 -11.60 -16.62 16.26
N GLY A 526 -12.51 -15.69 16.51
CA GLY A 526 -13.89 -16.01 16.88
C GLY A 526 -14.11 -15.98 18.40
N PRO A 527 -15.20 -16.58 18.90
CA PRO A 527 -16.22 -17.28 18.12
C PRO A 527 -16.98 -16.34 17.18
N PHE A 528 -17.17 -16.76 15.92
CA PHE A 528 -18.02 -16.07 14.96
C PHE A 528 -19.40 -16.72 14.91
N THR A 529 -20.44 -15.90 15.00
CA THR A 529 -21.82 -16.34 14.76
C THR A 529 -22.05 -16.62 13.27
N SER A 530 -23.07 -17.42 12.98
CA SER A 530 -23.54 -17.65 11.62
C SER A 530 -23.81 -16.33 10.86
N ALA A 531 -24.43 -15.34 11.51
CA ALA A 531 -24.74 -14.06 10.88
C ALA A 531 -23.47 -13.25 10.53
N GLN A 532 -22.43 -13.30 11.38
CA GLN A 532 -21.16 -12.63 11.11
C GLN A 532 -20.43 -13.26 9.92
N LEU A 533 -20.39 -14.60 9.85
CA LEU A 533 -19.78 -15.30 8.72
C LEU A 533 -20.57 -15.10 7.43
N ALA A 534 -21.90 -15.25 7.45
CA ALA A 534 -22.75 -14.98 6.28
C ALA A 534 -22.53 -13.56 5.74
N LYS A 535 -22.41 -12.56 6.62
CA LYS A 535 -22.06 -11.19 6.22
C LYS A 535 -20.66 -11.11 5.58
N SER A 536 -19.67 -11.81 6.13
CA SER A 536 -18.30 -11.81 5.60
C SER A 536 -18.17 -12.49 4.23
N LEU A 537 -19.04 -13.45 3.91
CA LEU A 537 -19.06 -14.15 2.62
C LEU A 537 -19.59 -13.27 1.46
N GLN A 538 -20.35 -12.21 1.76
CA GLN A 538 -21.00 -11.37 0.76
C GLN A 538 -19.97 -10.75 -0.21
N GLY A 539 -20.16 -10.98 -1.51
CA GLY A 539 -19.25 -10.50 -2.56
C GLY A 539 -17.89 -11.21 -2.62
N LYS A 540 -17.67 -12.23 -1.79
CA LYS A 540 -16.45 -13.06 -1.77
C LYS A 540 -16.67 -14.45 -2.32
N VAL A 541 -17.89 -14.99 -2.23
CA VAL A 541 -18.24 -16.26 -2.87
C VAL A 541 -19.10 -16.05 -4.12
N THR A 542 -18.94 -16.94 -5.10
CA THR A 542 -19.83 -17.01 -6.25
C THR A 542 -21.03 -17.90 -5.92
N GLY A 543 -22.24 -17.35 -6.02
CA GLY A 543 -23.49 -18.08 -5.75
C GLY A 543 -24.27 -17.48 -4.57
N THR A 544 -25.26 -18.23 -4.10
CA THR A 544 -26.11 -17.81 -2.98
C THR A 544 -25.35 -17.99 -1.67
N VAL A 545 -25.23 -16.90 -0.90
CA VAL A 545 -24.71 -16.94 0.46
C VAL A 545 -25.75 -17.60 1.37
N PRO A 546 -25.37 -18.58 2.22
CA PRO A 546 -26.30 -19.19 3.16
C PRO A 546 -26.93 -18.15 4.10
N SER A 547 -28.25 -18.25 4.35
CA SER A 547 -28.95 -17.38 5.30
C SER A 547 -28.64 -17.72 6.76
N SER A 548 -28.28 -18.97 7.02
CA SER A 548 -27.66 -19.47 8.24
C SER A 548 -26.57 -20.48 7.90
N ILE A 549 -25.68 -20.75 8.85
CA ILE A 549 -24.55 -21.68 8.72
C ILE A 549 -24.56 -22.49 10.01
N ASN A 550 -24.90 -23.77 9.93
CA ASN A 550 -24.93 -24.68 11.08
C ASN A 550 -23.68 -25.56 11.10
N HIS A 551 -23.21 -25.97 9.92
CA HIS A 551 -21.99 -26.72 9.71
C HIS A 551 -21.04 -25.94 8.81
N LEU A 552 -19.76 -25.99 9.13
CA LEU A 552 -18.69 -25.35 8.37
C LEU A 552 -17.45 -26.23 8.43
N ASP A 553 -17.13 -26.87 7.31
CA ASP A 553 -16.14 -27.93 7.26
C ASP A 553 -15.09 -27.65 6.18
N VAL A 554 -13.82 -27.87 6.52
CA VAL A 554 -12.74 -27.89 5.54
C VAL A 554 -12.79 -29.25 4.83
N THR A 555 -13.09 -29.25 3.54
CA THR A 555 -13.22 -30.49 2.75
C THR A 555 -11.98 -30.80 1.94
N LYS A 556 -11.10 -29.82 1.72
CA LYS A 556 -9.85 -30.03 0.99
C LYS A 556 -8.74 -29.11 1.46
N ARG A 557 -7.54 -29.68 1.55
CA ARG A 557 -6.29 -28.98 1.86
C ARG A 557 -5.28 -29.17 0.73
N GLY A 558 -4.39 -28.20 0.57
CA GLY A 558 -3.30 -28.27 -0.39
C GLY A 558 -2.02 -28.86 0.22
N PRO A 559 -0.90 -28.83 -0.53
CA PRO A 559 0.37 -29.43 -0.13
C PRO A 559 0.95 -28.90 1.19
N SER A 560 0.67 -27.64 1.56
CA SER A 560 1.14 -27.05 2.82
C SER A 560 0.13 -27.25 3.97
N GLY A 561 -1.00 -27.94 3.72
CA GLY A 561 -2.11 -28.05 4.65
C GLY A 561 -3.06 -26.85 4.66
N ARG A 562 -2.84 -25.84 3.81
CA ARG A 562 -3.74 -24.68 3.69
C ARG A 562 -5.08 -25.09 3.11
N VAL A 563 -6.13 -24.40 3.56
CA VAL A 563 -7.51 -24.66 3.15
C VAL A 563 -7.69 -24.30 1.67
N LEU A 564 -8.14 -25.27 0.87
CA LEU A 564 -8.50 -25.08 -0.53
C LEU A 564 -10.01 -25.00 -0.75
N GLU A 565 -10.78 -25.78 0.00
CA GLU A 565 -12.23 -25.85 -0.14
C GLU A 565 -12.88 -25.92 1.26
N VAL A 566 -13.95 -25.15 1.42
CA VAL A 566 -14.80 -25.12 2.61
C VAL A 566 -16.24 -25.34 2.17
N GLU A 567 -16.98 -26.16 2.91
CA GLU A 567 -18.42 -26.33 2.73
C GLU A 567 -19.17 -25.72 3.91
N ALA A 568 -20.29 -25.06 3.61
CA ALA A 568 -21.27 -24.63 4.60
C ALA A 568 -22.56 -25.44 4.39
N ASP A 569 -23.00 -26.15 5.42
CA ASP A 569 -24.20 -27.00 5.38
C ASP A 569 -24.22 -27.96 4.17
N GLY A 570 -23.06 -28.57 3.86
CA GLY A 570 -22.87 -29.49 2.73
C GLY A 570 -22.81 -28.83 1.35
N SER A 571 -22.78 -27.50 1.27
CA SER A 571 -22.65 -26.74 0.03
C SER A 571 -21.28 -26.05 -0.07
N PRO A 572 -20.51 -26.27 -1.15
CA PRO A 572 -19.21 -25.62 -1.35
C PRO A 572 -19.26 -24.10 -1.44
N LEU A 573 -18.42 -23.44 -0.65
CA LEU A 573 -18.20 -21.99 -0.69
C LEU A 573 -17.18 -21.65 -1.78
N LYS A 574 -17.68 -21.36 -2.98
CA LYS A 574 -16.84 -21.10 -4.16
C LYS A 574 -16.21 -19.71 -4.12
N VAL A 575 -14.91 -19.66 -3.88
CA VAL A 575 -14.07 -18.45 -3.96
C VAL A 575 -13.32 -18.39 -5.30
N LYS A 576 -12.93 -17.18 -5.73
CA LYS A 576 -12.13 -16.95 -6.96
C LYS A 576 -10.75 -17.63 -6.91
N TYR A 577 -10.12 -17.64 -5.73
CA TYR A 577 -8.85 -18.29 -5.43
C TYR A 577 -8.77 -18.55 -3.91
N PRO A 578 -7.99 -19.55 -3.43
CA PRO A 578 -8.14 -20.05 -2.07
C PRO A 578 -7.73 -19.04 -0.98
N ASP A 579 -6.70 -18.21 -1.19
CA ASP A 579 -6.30 -17.18 -0.21
C ASP A 579 -7.44 -16.22 0.17
N MET A 580 -8.44 -16.06 -0.71
CA MET A 580 -9.60 -15.21 -0.44
C MET A 580 -10.42 -15.68 0.78
N PHE A 581 -10.29 -16.94 1.22
CA PHE A 581 -10.90 -17.43 2.46
C PHE A 581 -10.50 -16.62 3.69
N ARG A 582 -9.31 -16.01 3.72
CA ARG A 582 -8.92 -15.09 4.80
C ARG A 582 -9.93 -13.96 4.95
N SER A 583 -10.24 -13.29 3.84
CA SER A 583 -11.21 -12.19 3.83
C SER A 583 -12.66 -12.67 3.89
N ALA A 584 -12.96 -13.86 3.37
CA ALA A 584 -14.31 -14.42 3.34
C ALA A 584 -14.78 -14.92 4.72
N MET A 585 -13.83 -15.26 5.62
CA MET A 585 -14.09 -15.85 6.95
C MET A 585 -13.80 -14.88 8.10
N GLY A 586 -14.13 -13.59 7.93
CA GLY A 586 -14.00 -12.59 9.00
C GLY A 586 -12.60 -11.97 9.17
N GLY A 587 -11.73 -12.07 8.14
CA GLY A 587 -10.41 -11.45 8.17
C GLY A 587 -9.37 -12.28 8.92
N LEU A 588 -9.26 -13.57 8.59
CA LEU A 588 -8.29 -14.47 9.23
C LEU A 588 -6.84 -14.12 8.84
N PRO A 589 -5.87 -14.30 9.76
CA PRO A 589 -4.46 -14.01 9.47
C PRO A 589 -3.88 -14.83 8.32
N SER A 590 -4.30 -16.09 8.14
CA SER A 590 -3.87 -16.96 7.03
C SER A 590 -4.94 -18.01 6.69
N THR A 591 -4.72 -18.78 5.62
CA THR A 591 -5.54 -19.96 5.24
C THR A 591 -5.09 -21.28 5.86
N LEU A 592 -4.07 -21.27 6.72
CA LEU A 592 -3.61 -22.45 7.45
C LEU A 592 -4.34 -22.49 8.79
N PHE A 593 -5.57 -23.00 8.77
CA PHE A 593 -6.43 -23.06 9.94
C PHE A 593 -7.28 -24.33 9.97
N ASP A 594 -7.78 -24.62 11.16
CA ASP A 594 -8.86 -25.55 11.47
C ASP A 594 -10.08 -24.79 11.98
N ILE A 595 -11.25 -25.42 11.87
CA ILE A 595 -12.54 -24.86 12.28
C ILE A 595 -13.10 -25.73 13.40
N ALA A 596 -13.48 -25.10 14.51
CA ALA A 596 -14.18 -25.74 15.61
C ALA A 596 -15.60 -25.16 15.75
N SER A 597 -16.59 -26.03 15.64
CA SER A 597 -18.01 -25.73 15.91
C SER A 597 -18.28 -25.74 17.41
N THR A 598 -18.72 -24.62 18.00
CA THR A 598 -18.93 -24.55 19.45
C THR A 598 -20.15 -25.33 19.92
N GLY A 599 -21.16 -25.53 19.07
CA GLY A 599 -22.42 -26.21 19.42
C GLY A 599 -22.50 -27.68 19.02
N SER A 600 -21.44 -28.27 18.47
CA SER A 600 -21.44 -29.68 18.05
C SER A 600 -20.07 -30.34 18.23
N TYR A 601 -20.01 -31.65 18.23
CA TYR A 601 -18.77 -32.45 18.31
C TYR A 601 -18.85 -33.71 17.46
N THR A 602 -17.68 -34.27 17.13
CA THR A 602 -17.57 -35.52 16.37
C THR A 602 -16.95 -36.59 17.25
N VAL A 603 -17.55 -37.78 17.27
CA VAL A 603 -17.07 -38.96 17.99
C VAL A 603 -16.46 -39.93 16.97
N LEU A 604 -15.23 -40.37 17.20
CA LEU A 604 -14.61 -41.47 16.45
C LEU A 604 -14.89 -42.78 17.17
N GLY A 605 -15.66 -43.66 16.53
CA GLY A 605 -15.93 -45.01 17.01
C GLY A 605 -14.72 -45.92 16.91
N ALA A 606 -14.70 -46.98 17.71
CA ALA A 606 -13.64 -48.00 17.69
C ALA A 606 -13.53 -48.75 16.35
N ASP A 607 -14.58 -48.69 15.53
CA ASP A 607 -14.64 -49.19 14.15
C ASP A 607 -14.08 -48.20 13.11
N GLY A 608 -13.61 -47.03 13.54
CA GLY A 608 -13.14 -45.96 12.68
C GLY A 608 -14.26 -45.09 12.08
N ALA A 609 -15.54 -45.36 12.39
CA ALA A 609 -16.65 -44.55 11.91
C ALA A 609 -16.78 -43.26 12.74
N THR A 610 -17.08 -42.14 12.08
CA THR A 610 -17.31 -40.86 12.76
C THR A 610 -18.81 -40.56 12.89
N SER A 611 -19.25 -40.13 14.07
CA SER A 611 -20.61 -39.68 14.33
C SER A 611 -20.62 -38.22 14.78
N HIS A 612 -21.42 -37.38 14.12
CA HIS A 612 -21.58 -35.97 14.49
C HIS A 612 -22.75 -35.79 15.46
N VAL A 613 -22.52 -35.07 16.56
CA VAL A 613 -23.50 -34.83 17.61
C VAL A 613 -23.67 -33.32 17.80
N SER A 614 -24.90 -32.84 17.66
CA SER A 614 -25.25 -31.42 17.82
C SER A 614 -25.99 -31.16 19.13
N GLY A 615 -25.63 -30.08 19.80
CA GLY A 615 -26.27 -29.56 21.00
C GLY A 615 -25.84 -30.24 22.30
N THR A 616 -26.48 -29.82 23.39
CA THR A 616 -26.22 -30.30 24.76
C THR A 616 -27.18 -31.40 25.19
N GLN A 617 -27.70 -32.21 24.25
CA GLN A 617 -28.67 -33.25 24.62
C GLN A 617 -28.03 -34.25 25.60
N GLY A 618 -28.84 -34.75 26.53
CA GLY A 618 -28.40 -35.71 27.55
C GLY A 618 -27.70 -36.88 26.88
N THR A 619 -26.41 -37.05 27.17
CA THR A 619 -25.62 -38.11 26.56
C THR A 619 -25.89 -39.40 27.34
N GLN A 620 -26.37 -40.43 26.65
CA GLN A 620 -26.43 -41.78 27.21
C GLN A 620 -25.05 -42.41 27.09
N ILE A 621 -24.43 -42.68 28.23
CA ILE A 621 -23.16 -43.38 28.33
C ILE A 621 -23.49 -44.85 28.57
N LEU A 622 -23.26 -45.69 27.56
CA LEU A 622 -23.28 -47.15 27.74
C LEU A 622 -21.87 -47.63 28.13
N SER A 623 -21.77 -48.20 29.32
CA SER A 623 -20.55 -48.83 29.86
C SER A 623 -20.78 -50.33 30.05
N ALA A 624 -19.71 -51.09 30.27
CA ALA A 624 -19.81 -52.51 30.63
C ALA A 624 -20.63 -52.74 31.92
N SER A 625 -20.78 -51.72 32.76
CA SER A 625 -21.60 -51.71 33.99
C SER A 625 -23.05 -51.26 33.79
N GLY A 626 -23.48 -50.94 32.57
CA GLY A 626 -24.86 -50.52 32.26
C GLY A 626 -24.93 -49.17 31.53
N SER A 627 -26.17 -48.74 31.23
CA SER A 627 -26.46 -47.43 30.63
C SER A 627 -26.71 -46.39 31.71
N SER A 628 -26.02 -45.26 31.66
CA SER A 628 -26.28 -44.08 32.47
C SER A 628 -26.59 -42.88 31.58
N THR A 629 -27.63 -42.12 31.92
CA THR A 629 -27.94 -40.87 31.25
C THR A 629 -27.34 -39.73 32.05
N SER A 630 -26.38 -39.00 31.47
CA SER A 630 -25.91 -37.75 32.07
C SER A 630 -26.79 -36.60 31.59
N SER A 631 -27.53 -35.99 32.53
CA SER A 631 -28.28 -34.75 32.31
C SER A 631 -27.66 -33.65 33.15
N GLY A 632 -26.90 -32.76 32.52
CA GLY A 632 -26.23 -31.61 33.15
C GLY A 632 -26.43 -30.31 32.36
N ASN A 633 -26.07 -29.17 32.97
CA ASN A 633 -26.22 -27.83 32.39
C ASN A 633 -25.20 -27.49 31.27
N GLY A 634 -24.42 -28.46 30.78
CA GLY A 634 -23.44 -28.33 29.71
C GLY A 634 -22.72 -29.66 29.45
N VAL A 635 -22.12 -29.79 28.28
CA VAL A 635 -21.29 -30.95 27.90
C VAL A 635 -19.87 -30.44 27.72
N ILE A 636 -18.88 -31.12 28.31
CA ILE A 636 -17.46 -30.91 28.04
C ILE A 636 -16.98 -32.11 27.26
N VAL A 637 -16.37 -31.88 26.10
CA VAL A 637 -15.71 -32.92 25.32
C VAL A 637 -14.21 -32.74 25.42
N MET A 638 -13.49 -33.84 25.57
CA MET A 638 -12.04 -33.86 25.71
C MET A 638 -11.47 -34.89 24.74
N ASN A 639 -10.40 -34.52 24.03
CA ASN A 639 -9.68 -35.43 23.13
C ASN A 639 -8.61 -36.24 23.89
N GLU A 640 -7.87 -37.09 23.17
CA GLU A 640 -6.79 -37.91 23.74
C GLU A 640 -5.63 -37.10 24.32
N ASP A 641 -5.38 -35.89 23.80
CA ASP A 641 -4.35 -34.95 24.28
C ASP A 641 -4.77 -34.18 25.54
N ARG A 642 -5.96 -34.47 26.08
CA ARG A 642 -6.59 -33.74 27.20
C ARG A 642 -6.94 -32.29 26.89
N HIS A 643 -7.11 -31.95 25.62
CA HIS A 643 -7.69 -30.66 25.22
C HIS A 643 -9.21 -30.77 25.31
N ALA A 644 -9.80 -29.97 26.20
CA ALA A 644 -11.21 -29.94 26.44
C ALA A 644 -11.87 -28.69 25.83
N ARG A 645 -13.17 -28.81 25.55
CA ARG A 645 -14.01 -27.66 25.21
C ARG A 645 -15.43 -27.86 25.70
N VAL A 646 -16.08 -26.75 26.02
CA VAL A 646 -17.51 -26.71 26.34
C VAL A 646 -18.31 -26.74 25.03
N ILE A 647 -19.41 -27.50 25.02
CA ILE A 647 -20.41 -27.47 23.97
C ILE A 647 -21.46 -26.41 24.30
N ASP A 648 -21.51 -25.38 23.48
CA ASP A 648 -22.42 -24.25 23.64
C ASP A 648 -23.85 -24.60 23.21
N LYS A 649 -24.82 -23.94 23.83
CA LYS A 649 -26.23 -24.01 23.39
C LYS A 649 -26.46 -23.31 22.05
N THR A 650 -25.58 -22.38 21.69
CA THR A 650 -25.66 -21.60 20.46
C THR A 650 -24.44 -21.90 19.60
N GLN A 651 -24.70 -22.30 18.36
CA GLN A 651 -23.65 -22.59 17.38
C GLN A 651 -22.88 -21.32 17.01
N SER A 652 -21.56 -21.38 17.17
CA SER A 652 -20.59 -20.42 16.64
C SER A 652 -19.35 -21.17 16.14
N PHE A 653 -18.43 -20.46 15.50
CA PHE A 653 -17.25 -21.05 14.88
C PHE A 653 -15.98 -20.37 15.39
N ILE A 654 -15.06 -21.17 15.93
CA ILE A 654 -13.72 -20.75 16.34
C ILE A 654 -12.74 -21.23 15.26
N PHE A 655 -11.84 -20.35 14.86
CA PHE A 655 -10.77 -20.65 13.92
C PHE A 655 -9.45 -20.66 14.68
N THR A 656 -8.73 -21.77 14.62
CA THR A 656 -7.38 -21.89 15.17
C THR A 656 -6.43 -22.10 14.01
N GLY A 657 -5.38 -21.31 13.91
CA GLY A 657 -4.49 -21.37 12.76
C GLY A 657 -3.08 -20.90 13.04
N LYS A 658 -2.26 -21.01 11.99
CA LYS A 658 -0.86 -20.63 11.99
C LYS A 658 -0.51 -19.70 10.83
N GLY A 659 0.56 -18.95 10.99
CA GLY A 659 1.07 -18.00 10.00
C GLY A 659 0.21 -16.72 9.86
N ASN A 660 0.79 -15.72 9.21
CA ASN A 660 0.18 -14.43 8.92
C ASN A 660 0.61 -13.96 7.53
N GLY A 661 -0.37 -13.83 6.63
CA GLY A 661 -0.15 -13.57 5.21
C GLY A 661 -0.51 -14.77 4.33
N HIS A 662 -0.16 -14.66 3.04
CA HIS A 662 -0.46 -15.70 2.06
C HIS A 662 0.44 -16.94 2.20
N GLY A 663 1.60 -16.83 2.86
CA GLY A 663 2.53 -17.94 3.07
C GLY A 663 3.35 -18.35 1.83
N LEU A 664 3.02 -17.85 0.64
CA LEU A 664 3.81 -18.05 -0.59
C LEU A 664 5.13 -17.26 -0.58
N GLY A 665 6.23 -17.89 -1.01
CA GLY A 665 7.54 -17.26 -1.12
C GLY A 665 8.28 -17.12 0.21
N LEU A 666 9.01 -16.01 0.40
CA LEU A 666 9.81 -15.76 1.61
C LEU A 666 8.89 -15.55 2.83
N SER A 667 9.10 -16.31 3.90
CA SER A 667 8.59 -15.94 5.21
C SER A 667 9.56 -14.98 5.91
N GLN A 668 9.08 -13.81 6.33
CA GLN A 668 9.90 -12.80 7.01
C GLN A 668 10.43 -13.34 8.35
N TRP A 669 9.54 -13.85 9.20
CA TRP A 669 9.94 -14.50 10.46
C TRP A 669 10.75 -15.78 10.24
N GLY A 670 10.45 -16.54 9.21
CA GLY A 670 11.25 -17.70 8.82
C GLY A 670 12.68 -17.34 8.43
N ALA A 671 12.86 -16.28 7.64
CA ALA A 671 14.16 -15.72 7.29
C ALA A 671 14.92 -15.22 8.53
N ASN A 672 14.24 -14.53 9.46
CA ASN A 672 14.83 -14.17 10.75
C ASN A 672 15.32 -15.41 11.51
N GLY A 673 14.48 -16.43 11.64
CA GLY A 673 14.83 -17.67 12.35
C GLY A 673 16.01 -18.42 11.72
N LEU A 674 16.08 -18.49 10.38
CA LEU A 674 17.23 -19.10 9.69
C LEU A 674 18.50 -18.25 9.83
N ALA A 675 18.40 -16.93 9.80
CA ALA A 675 19.54 -16.05 10.04
C ALA A 675 20.06 -16.17 11.48
N GLU A 676 19.18 -16.30 12.49
CA GLU A 676 19.55 -16.60 13.88
C GLU A 676 20.28 -17.96 14.00
N GLN A 677 20.02 -18.89 13.08
CA GLN A 677 20.71 -20.20 12.99
C GLN A 677 22.01 -20.14 12.17
N GLY A 678 22.41 -18.97 11.68
CA GLY A 678 23.67 -18.76 10.96
C GLY A 678 23.60 -19.00 9.44
N TYR A 679 22.40 -19.04 8.85
CA TYR A 679 22.26 -19.09 7.40
C TYR A 679 22.56 -17.71 6.79
N ASP A 680 23.33 -17.71 5.71
CA ASP A 680 23.51 -16.50 4.89
C ASP A 680 22.28 -16.21 4.03
N TYR A 681 22.12 -14.96 3.60
CA TYR A 681 20.95 -14.50 2.85
C TYR A 681 20.74 -15.24 1.52
N LYS A 682 21.80 -15.70 0.84
CA LYS A 682 21.67 -16.45 -0.41
C LYS A 682 21.06 -17.81 -0.16
N LYS A 683 21.50 -18.53 0.88
CA LYS A 683 20.90 -19.79 1.30
C LYS A 683 19.46 -19.61 1.76
N ILE A 684 19.16 -18.53 2.49
CA ILE A 684 17.78 -18.20 2.87
C ILE A 684 16.91 -18.05 1.62
N LEU A 685 17.34 -17.24 0.64
CA LEU A 685 16.57 -17.01 -0.58
C LEU A 685 16.41 -18.28 -1.42
N GLN A 686 17.47 -19.08 -1.59
CA GLN A 686 17.42 -20.35 -2.34
C GLN A 686 16.61 -21.44 -1.61
N HIS A 687 16.42 -21.30 -0.29
CA HIS A 687 15.52 -22.15 0.47
C HIS A 687 14.06 -21.83 0.14
N TYR A 688 13.67 -20.56 0.15
CA TYR A 688 12.29 -20.12 -0.08
C TYR A 688 11.88 -20.05 -1.55
N TYR A 689 12.81 -19.74 -2.45
CA TYR A 689 12.57 -19.65 -3.89
C TYR A 689 13.32 -20.78 -4.59
N LYS A 690 12.61 -21.64 -5.32
CA LYS A 690 13.18 -22.83 -5.98
C LYS A 690 13.68 -22.53 -7.37
N ASN A 691 14.69 -23.28 -7.82
CA ASN A 691 15.23 -23.14 -9.19
C ASN A 691 15.58 -21.68 -9.53
N VAL A 692 16.21 -20.99 -8.58
CA VAL A 692 16.60 -19.59 -8.72
C VAL A 692 18.10 -19.39 -8.58
N ASP A 693 18.59 -18.36 -9.26
CA ASP A 693 19.92 -17.80 -9.09
C ASP A 693 19.82 -16.43 -8.45
N ILE A 694 20.75 -16.12 -7.54
CA ILE A 694 20.93 -14.78 -6.97
C ILE A 694 22.07 -14.11 -7.72
N VAL A 695 21.72 -13.16 -8.60
CA VAL A 695 22.66 -12.53 -9.52
C VAL A 695 22.63 -11.02 -9.39
N LYS A 696 23.75 -10.37 -9.71
CA LYS A 696 23.80 -8.92 -9.86
C LYS A 696 23.32 -8.54 -11.27
N ASP A 697 22.30 -7.69 -11.35
CA ASP A 697 21.69 -7.21 -12.59
C ASP A 697 21.90 -5.70 -12.77
#